data_AF-A0A3P6P7T7-F1
#
_entry.id   AF-A0A3P6P7T7-F1
#
_cell.length_a   1.000
_cell.length_b   1.000
_cell.length_c   1.000
_cell.angle_alpha   90.00
_cell.angle_beta   90.00
_cell.angle_gamma   90.00
#
_symmetry.space_group_name_H-M   'P 1'
#
loop_
_entity.id
_entity.type
_entity.pdbx_description
1 polymer ?
#
loop_
_entity_poly.entity_id
_entity_poly.type
_entity_poly.pdbx_seq_one_letter_code
_entity_poly.pdbx_strand_id
1 'polypeptide(L)'
;MTDKFIKMDVNPPAFSRVKTLSSVQDGVLTAVTSASRPINTLLAVMWNMSADEQSELDLSRSQIYSPAGVILDKCILSKSVLFCIGEKPNAKSMLLSMQIANSSAWNIVDFASHPLSLLEPVDGGIFVKLPTEQVAGFTLEKDTNRLRSAYNVDDVTALAVHRDQLICLKQSKLKYSNNVQLTAIDAQSGLTVPWNFPEFLNLSRHHGRIKEVAVLPDHKGLLIFTEDRAVQMLSKEGDQLWLREESLAHITSVEMIDLPVSAQQATMQEEFGQSDAGVLELFVNRIRSQAHQLSVAFNSWWNSKSVSTLDGHGDGFTPLTRDVHNLHKMLLIVTSVGKIFGIESSRGRIVWEYFVPGTRLPNTSAQHLFAQRTTGHFPLTPVACVLLETQESEILQSVLLYLDPILGVPLNTRTLKPAATAEEAMVRLPRRVKLATLVPTAAPGTLSTLEGEAEAEAANHVQPLCVVMEDLSVMLLPPALSTINPRNLLPVHGLYVFALNTEPATISGYRVMALDKNTTAAATGLTAQLLWHMHLSSEDYPQRILQAAVHPPNEHVYSMGRVLGDRNVLYKYVNPNLLAVMTGGVSKARGGLPLISLYLIDTVAGQIIHSVVHQRASEPTSLVVSENWVLYSVYNQRSLRTEFTVMELFEPHHTTENLVPSPWDILVDSFVPPSSSAKSDSQKRQFSSLRRAAHSAHGGSDGVLIPDILQRAFILGSPLRSGALAVSLTERGITAKSLLFGLEAGSLLELPKSLLDPRRTLDVTPELQEEGLEPYAPELPMSTLAIISYNLTLERIQRIHTTPSGLESTSLVFAHGLDLFFTRIAPSKTYDMLRDDFDYCFIAMIVVGMTIASYVTKHFATRRELARAWA
;
A
#
# COMPACT_ATOMS: atom_id res chain seq x y z
N MET A 1 -14.64 6.29 -27.56
CA MET A 1 -15.75 7.19 -27.14
C MET A 1 -15.14 8.50 -26.66
N THR A 2 -15.93 9.58 -26.58
CA THR A 2 -15.42 10.94 -26.35
C THR A 2 -15.61 11.38 -24.90
N ASP A 3 -14.57 11.23 -24.08
CA ASP A 3 -14.62 11.69 -22.68
C ASP A 3 -14.08 13.11 -22.55
N LYS A 4 -14.87 13.96 -21.89
CA LYS A 4 -14.55 15.37 -21.63
C LYS A 4 -13.87 15.50 -20.29
N PHE A 5 -12.67 16.07 -20.28
CA PHE A 5 -11.89 16.30 -19.07
C PHE A 5 -12.07 17.73 -18.57
N ILE A 6 -12.15 17.90 -17.25
CA ILE A 6 -12.04 19.20 -16.57
C ILE A 6 -10.84 19.12 -15.64
N LYS A 7 -9.77 19.84 -15.98
CA LYS A 7 -8.63 20.08 -15.09
C LYS A 7 -8.94 21.33 -14.26
N MET A 8 -8.81 21.24 -12.95
CA MET A 8 -8.74 22.40 -12.06
C MET A 8 -7.51 22.26 -11.17
N ASP A 9 -6.59 23.22 -11.27
CA ASP A 9 -5.43 23.31 -10.40
C ASP A 9 -5.88 23.73 -9.00
N VAL A 10 -5.94 22.78 -8.06
CA VAL A 10 -6.29 23.05 -6.67
C VAL A 10 -5.03 23.47 -5.91
N ASN A 11 -4.85 24.78 -5.75
CA ASN A 11 -3.94 25.29 -4.73
C ASN A 11 -4.44 24.83 -3.33
N PRO A 12 -3.59 24.24 -2.48
CA PRO A 12 -4.01 23.72 -1.19
C PRO A 12 -4.46 24.86 -0.25
N PRO A 13 -5.54 24.68 0.53
CA PRO A 13 -5.91 25.60 1.61
C PRO A 13 -4.78 25.78 2.63
N ALA A 14 -4.68 26.98 3.21
CA ALA A 14 -3.45 27.46 3.81
C ALA A 14 -3.02 26.72 5.09
N PHE A 15 -1.83 26.11 5.04
CA PHE A 15 -1.05 25.83 6.25
C PHE A 15 -0.67 27.14 6.96
N SER A 16 -1.03 27.28 8.24
CA SER A 16 -0.56 28.39 9.05
C SER A 16 -0.39 27.95 10.51
N ARG A 17 0.88 27.89 10.95
CA ARG A 17 1.26 27.54 12.32
C ARG A 17 2.10 28.60 13.07
N VAL A 18 2.65 29.71 12.53
CA VAL A 18 2.39 30.55 11.33
C VAL A 18 3.73 30.99 10.69
N LYS A 19 3.74 31.44 9.42
CA LYS A 19 4.91 32.12 8.81
C LYS A 19 4.70 33.61 8.51
N THR A 20 3.49 34.04 8.14
CA THR A 20 3.09 35.44 7.97
C THR A 20 1.60 35.60 8.21
N LEU A 21 1.21 36.56 9.06
CA LEU A 21 -0.14 37.11 9.22
C LEU A 21 -0.09 38.58 8.82
N SER A 22 -1.19 39.14 8.30
CA SER A 22 -1.30 40.57 8.03
C SER A 22 -2.72 41.11 8.24
N SER A 23 -2.83 42.32 8.80
CA SER A 23 -4.07 43.08 8.96
C SER A 23 -3.83 44.53 8.53
N VAL A 24 -4.87 45.23 8.08
CA VAL A 24 -4.81 46.66 7.75
C VAL A 24 -5.92 47.36 8.51
N GLN A 25 -5.58 48.38 9.29
CA GLN A 25 -6.55 49.21 9.99
C GLN A 25 -6.08 50.68 10.02
N ASP A 26 -7.00 51.62 9.77
CA ASP A 26 -6.77 53.06 9.89
C ASP A 26 -5.51 53.58 9.15
N GLY A 27 -5.22 52.97 8.00
CA GLY A 27 -4.05 53.29 7.17
C GLY A 27 -2.74 52.61 7.59
N VAL A 28 -2.73 51.74 8.60
CA VAL A 28 -1.54 51.01 9.05
C VAL A 28 -1.65 49.53 8.72
N LEU A 29 -0.63 48.99 8.03
CA LEU A 29 -0.45 47.55 7.79
C LEU A 29 0.36 46.93 8.94
N THR A 30 -0.26 46.04 9.71
CA THR A 30 0.41 45.19 10.72
C THR A 30 0.67 43.82 10.12
N ALA A 31 1.94 43.38 10.10
CA ALA A 31 2.34 42.04 9.67
C ALA A 31 3.11 41.31 10.78
N VAL A 32 2.79 40.04 11.05
CA VAL A 32 3.46 39.22 12.08
C VAL A 32 4.06 37.97 11.45
N THR A 33 5.34 37.71 11.68
CA THR A 33 6.10 36.60 11.07
C THR A 33 6.75 35.72 12.13
N SER A 34 7.07 34.47 11.78
CA SER A 34 7.88 33.59 12.63
C SER A 34 9.02 32.95 11.83
N ALA A 35 10.21 32.89 12.44
CA ALA A 35 11.44 32.42 11.80
C ALA A 35 11.88 31.01 12.23
N SER A 36 11.37 30.49 13.36
CA SER A 36 11.84 29.24 13.99
C SER A 36 10.69 28.32 14.41
N ARG A 37 10.99 27.02 14.51
CA ARG A 37 10.18 26.05 15.28
C ARG A 37 11.05 25.54 16.43
N PRO A 38 10.55 25.47 17.69
CA PRO A 38 9.24 25.91 18.16
C PRO A 38 9.06 27.44 18.11
N ILE A 39 7.80 27.88 18.18
CA ILE A 39 7.41 29.29 18.02
C ILE A 39 7.33 29.95 19.39
N ASN A 40 8.50 30.41 19.83
CA ASN A 40 8.69 31.12 21.11
C ASN A 40 8.95 32.62 20.88
N THR A 41 9.21 33.02 19.62
CA THR A 41 9.44 34.39 19.19
C THR A 41 8.65 34.68 17.92
N LEU A 42 8.06 35.87 17.85
CA LEU A 42 7.37 36.42 16.69
C LEU A 42 7.92 37.81 16.38
N LEU A 43 8.00 38.16 15.09
CA LEU A 43 8.40 39.50 14.65
C LEU A 43 7.18 40.22 14.11
N ALA A 44 6.79 41.32 14.75
CA ALA A 44 5.78 42.23 14.22
C ALA A 44 6.44 43.40 13.47
N VAL A 45 5.86 43.77 12.34
CA VAL A 45 6.23 44.91 11.51
C VAL A 45 4.97 45.74 11.30
N MET A 46 5.04 47.05 11.57
CA MET A 46 3.91 47.96 11.34
C MET A 46 4.37 49.06 10.39
N TRP A 47 3.64 49.24 9.29
CA TRP A 47 3.93 50.21 8.24
C TRP A 47 2.75 51.16 8.04
N ASN A 48 2.98 52.47 8.16
CA ASN A 48 1.96 53.47 7.89
C ASN A 48 1.86 53.73 6.37
N MET A 49 0.71 53.39 5.78
CA MET A 49 0.42 53.55 4.35
C MET A 49 -0.16 54.94 4.01
N SER A 50 -0.36 55.82 5.00
CA SER A 50 -0.91 57.17 4.81
C SER A 50 0.13 58.29 4.72
N ALA A 51 1.42 57.96 4.82
CA ALA A 51 2.53 58.90 4.71
C ALA A 51 2.96 59.13 3.24
N ASP A 52 3.45 60.32 2.94
CA ASP A 52 3.97 60.71 1.61
C ASP A 52 5.18 59.87 1.19
N GLU A 53 5.39 59.67 -0.12
CA GLU A 53 6.37 58.73 -0.72
C GLU A 53 7.86 59.02 -0.41
N GLN A 54 8.19 59.97 0.49
CA GLN A 54 9.56 60.46 0.73
C GLN A 54 10.13 60.17 2.14
N SER A 55 9.41 59.48 3.04
CA SER A 55 9.89 59.12 4.38
C SER A 55 10.23 57.63 4.56
N GLU A 56 11.52 57.29 4.68
CA GLU A 56 11.98 55.96 5.10
C GLU A 56 11.69 55.64 6.60
N LEU A 57 11.01 56.54 7.32
CA LEU A 57 10.82 56.49 8.78
C LEU A 57 9.55 55.76 9.24
N ASP A 58 8.66 55.37 8.33
CA ASP A 58 7.31 54.88 8.64
C ASP A 58 7.19 53.37 8.90
N LEU A 59 8.31 52.64 9.04
CA LEU A 59 8.33 51.20 9.27
C LEU A 59 8.89 50.85 10.66
N SER A 60 8.00 50.52 11.59
CA SER A 60 8.36 50.07 12.94
C SER A 60 8.45 48.54 13.02
N ARG A 61 9.34 48.03 13.88
CA ARG A 61 9.54 46.58 14.10
C ARG A 61 9.61 46.29 15.60
N SER A 62 8.87 45.28 16.06
CA SER A 62 8.91 44.81 17.45
C SER A 62 9.05 43.29 17.51
N GLN A 63 9.82 42.80 18.48
CA GLN A 63 9.93 41.37 18.79
C GLN A 63 8.97 41.03 19.94
N ILE A 64 8.20 39.97 19.74
CA ILE A 64 7.20 39.47 20.67
C ILE A 64 7.67 38.11 21.18
N TYR A 65 7.77 37.97 22.50
CA TYR A 65 8.13 36.72 23.17
C TYR A 65 6.88 36.03 23.72
N SER A 66 6.80 34.71 23.60
CA SER A 66 5.76 33.94 24.30
C SER A 66 6.00 33.94 25.82
N PRO A 67 4.96 33.74 26.66
CA PRO A 67 5.15 33.61 28.10
C PRO A 67 6.07 32.43 28.45
N ALA A 68 6.76 32.53 29.59
CA ALA A 68 7.76 31.53 30.00
C ALA A 68 7.20 30.09 30.00
N GLY A 69 7.83 29.23 29.19
CA GLY A 69 7.47 27.82 29.04
C GLY A 69 6.23 27.54 28.17
N VAL A 70 5.70 28.55 27.46
CA VAL A 70 4.56 28.38 26.52
C VAL A 70 5.06 28.29 25.08
N ILE A 71 4.67 27.24 24.38
CA ILE A 71 4.85 27.09 22.93
C ILE A 71 3.54 27.50 22.25
N LEU A 72 3.61 28.39 21.24
CA LEU A 72 2.46 28.81 20.45
C LEU A 72 2.20 27.82 19.30
N ASP A 73 0.93 27.47 19.06
CA ASP A 73 0.53 26.50 18.02
C ASP A 73 -0.23 27.13 16.83
N LYS A 74 -1.27 27.91 17.10
CA LYS A 74 -2.06 28.63 16.08
C LYS A 74 -2.28 30.05 16.53
N CYS A 75 -2.12 31.01 15.63
CA CYS A 75 -2.40 32.43 15.90
C CYS A 75 -3.21 33.07 14.76
N ILE A 76 -4.05 34.04 15.13
CA ILE A 76 -4.81 34.92 14.23
C ILE A 76 -4.54 36.37 14.65
N LEU A 77 -4.44 37.27 13.68
CA LEU A 77 -4.27 38.71 13.90
C LEU A 77 -5.57 39.43 13.53
N SER A 78 -6.30 39.89 14.55
CA SER A 78 -7.40 40.83 14.38
C SER A 78 -6.86 42.23 14.56
N LYS A 79 -7.02 43.13 13.59
CA LYS A 79 -6.77 44.56 13.82
C LYS A 79 -5.35 44.84 14.38
N SER A 80 -5.26 45.27 15.63
CA SER A 80 -4.01 45.48 16.38
C SER A 80 -3.75 44.45 17.50
N VAL A 81 -4.56 43.38 17.59
CA VAL A 81 -4.52 42.37 18.65
C VAL A 81 -4.25 40.98 18.08
N LEU A 82 -3.17 40.37 18.58
CA LEU A 82 -2.76 39.02 18.25
C LEU A 82 -3.44 38.03 19.22
N PHE A 83 -4.10 37.02 18.68
CA PHE A 83 -4.70 35.92 19.42
C PHE A 83 -3.95 34.63 19.09
N CYS A 84 -3.59 33.84 20.11
CA CYS A 84 -2.86 32.58 19.95
C CYS A 84 -3.39 31.49 20.87
N ILE A 85 -3.38 30.23 20.40
CA ILE A 85 -3.46 29.04 21.25
C ILE A 85 -2.03 28.65 21.63
N GLY A 86 -1.80 28.39 22.92
CA GLY A 86 -0.51 27.92 23.43
C GLY A 86 -0.64 26.80 24.45
N GLU A 87 0.44 26.05 24.63
CA GLU A 87 0.54 24.91 25.53
C GLU A 87 1.80 25.00 26.40
N LYS A 88 1.70 24.55 27.66
CA LYS A 88 2.85 24.32 28.54
C LYS A 88 3.13 22.82 28.65
N PRO A 89 4.40 22.39 28.68
CA PRO A 89 4.78 20.99 28.53
C PRO A 89 4.32 20.02 29.65
N ASN A 90 3.61 20.50 30.69
CA ASN A 90 3.12 19.68 31.81
C ASN A 90 1.66 19.96 32.23
N ALA A 91 0.94 20.95 31.67
CA ALA A 91 -0.47 21.21 32.00
C ALA A 91 -1.13 22.29 31.10
N LYS A 92 -2.46 22.20 30.96
CA LYS A 92 -3.43 23.20 30.46
C LYS A 92 -3.00 24.01 29.22
N SER A 93 -3.68 23.72 28.11
CA SER A 93 -3.80 24.62 26.96
C SER A 93 -4.47 25.95 27.33
N MET A 94 -4.08 27.03 26.69
CA MET A 94 -4.56 28.38 26.99
C MET A 94 -4.75 29.23 25.73
N LEU A 95 -5.80 30.06 25.72
CA LEU A 95 -5.95 31.16 24.77
C LEU A 95 -5.18 32.37 25.30
N LEU A 96 -4.38 32.96 24.43
CA LEU A 96 -3.50 34.07 24.70
C LEU A 96 -3.91 35.25 23.81
N SER A 97 -3.98 36.45 24.36
CA SER A 97 -4.18 37.67 23.56
C SER A 97 -3.27 38.82 23.98
N MET A 98 -2.82 39.61 23.01
CA MET A 98 -1.91 40.74 23.24
C MET A 98 -2.05 41.81 22.16
N GLN A 99 -2.08 43.10 22.56
CA GLN A 99 -2.12 44.22 21.63
C GLN A 99 -0.70 44.63 21.21
N ILE A 100 -0.41 44.68 19.90
CA ILE A 100 0.95 44.85 19.35
C ILE A 100 1.54 46.24 19.66
N ALA A 101 0.71 47.29 19.72
CA ALA A 101 1.17 48.67 19.82
C ALA A 101 1.37 49.22 21.25
N ASN A 102 0.58 48.75 22.24
CA ASN A 102 0.45 49.42 23.54
C ASN A 102 0.81 48.54 24.76
N SER A 103 1.08 47.25 24.60
CA SER A 103 1.25 46.32 25.73
C SER A 103 2.21 45.17 25.42
N SER A 104 3.05 44.81 26.39
CA SER A 104 3.87 43.58 26.39
C SER A 104 3.24 42.46 27.24
N ALA A 105 2.03 42.66 27.76
CA ALA A 105 1.35 41.74 28.65
C ALA A 105 0.33 40.88 27.90
N TRP A 106 0.53 39.56 27.95
CA TRP A 106 -0.42 38.58 27.45
C TRP A 106 -1.59 38.41 28.43
N ASN A 107 -2.81 38.60 27.96
CA ASN A 107 -4.02 38.13 28.63
C ASN A 107 -4.18 36.63 28.38
N ILE A 108 -4.45 35.84 29.43
CA ILE A 108 -4.48 34.38 29.39
C ILE A 108 -5.84 33.85 29.85
N VAL A 109 -6.45 32.96 29.07
CA VAL A 109 -7.63 32.18 29.44
C VAL A 109 -7.25 30.69 29.41
N ASP A 110 -7.27 30.04 30.57
CA ASP A 110 -7.00 28.61 30.73
C ASP A 110 -8.17 27.76 30.21
N PHE A 111 -7.87 26.70 29.46
CA PHE A 111 -8.83 25.64 29.11
C PHE A 111 -8.51 24.32 29.80
N ALA A 112 -9.53 23.48 29.97
CA ALA A 112 -9.39 22.13 30.50
C ALA A 112 -8.85 21.12 29.46
N SER A 113 -8.98 21.41 28.16
CA SER A 113 -8.51 20.56 27.06
C SER A 113 -8.10 21.41 25.84
N HIS A 114 -7.19 20.88 25.02
CA HIS A 114 -6.55 21.63 23.93
C HIS A 114 -7.54 22.03 22.83
N PRO A 115 -7.68 23.32 22.49
CA PRO A 115 -8.59 23.76 21.43
C PRO A 115 -8.26 23.19 20.05
N LEU A 116 -9.30 22.84 19.29
CA LEU A 116 -9.16 22.26 17.95
C LEU A 116 -8.98 23.35 16.86
N SER A 117 -9.75 24.42 16.97
CA SER A 117 -9.73 25.55 16.04
C SER A 117 -9.95 26.90 16.73
N LEU A 118 -9.38 27.93 16.10
CA LEU A 118 -9.51 29.35 16.42
C LEU A 118 -10.06 30.03 15.17
N LEU A 119 -11.12 30.83 15.30
CA LEU A 119 -11.81 31.49 14.19
C LEU A 119 -12.22 32.92 14.59
N GLU A 120 -12.26 33.83 13.63
CA GLU A 120 -12.79 35.19 13.78
C GLU A 120 -13.77 35.47 12.61
N PRO A 121 -15.10 35.38 12.84
CA PRO A 121 -16.12 35.70 11.84
C PRO A 121 -16.41 37.20 11.71
N VAL A 122 -16.25 37.93 12.81
CA VAL A 122 -16.63 39.35 12.96
C VAL A 122 -15.52 40.03 13.73
N ASP A 123 -15.17 41.24 13.30
CA ASP A 123 -14.21 42.15 13.94
C ASP A 123 -14.23 42.11 15.48
N GLY A 124 -13.25 41.44 16.08
CA GLY A 124 -13.06 41.36 17.54
C GLY A 124 -13.92 40.32 18.28
N GLY A 125 -14.62 39.44 17.55
CA GLY A 125 -15.30 38.26 18.07
C GLY A 125 -14.53 36.97 17.74
N ILE A 126 -14.01 36.27 18.75
CA ILE A 126 -13.16 35.09 18.59
C ILE A 126 -13.89 33.83 19.06
N PHE A 127 -13.89 32.81 18.22
CA PHE A 127 -14.56 31.54 18.49
C PHE A 127 -13.54 30.42 18.60
N VAL A 128 -13.61 29.70 19.72
CA VAL A 128 -12.70 28.61 20.06
C VAL A 128 -13.50 27.31 20.15
N LYS A 129 -13.16 26.34 19.30
CA LYS A 129 -13.79 25.00 19.34
C LYS A 129 -13.02 24.10 20.29
N LEU A 130 -13.70 23.57 21.29
CA LEU A 130 -13.15 22.62 22.26
C LEU A 130 -13.42 21.16 21.83
N PRO A 131 -12.61 20.20 22.30
CA PRO A 131 -12.82 18.77 22.08
C PRO A 131 -14.17 18.22 22.60
N THR A 132 -14.81 18.92 23.54
CA THR A 132 -16.12 18.56 24.13
C THR A 132 -17.33 18.84 23.23
N GLU A 133 -17.11 19.05 21.92
CA GLU A 133 -18.13 19.50 20.95
C GLU A 133 -18.77 20.86 21.37
N GLN A 134 -18.08 21.66 22.19
CA GLN A 134 -18.48 23.01 22.59
C GLN A 134 -17.70 24.08 21.82
N VAL A 135 -18.37 25.14 21.38
CA VAL A 135 -17.75 26.36 20.83
C VAL A 135 -17.92 27.49 21.83
N ALA A 136 -16.80 28.00 22.34
CA ALA A 136 -16.77 29.16 23.23
C ALA A 136 -16.54 30.43 22.41
N GLY A 137 -17.50 31.35 22.44
CA GLY A 137 -17.41 32.67 21.83
C GLY A 137 -16.87 33.69 22.83
N PHE A 138 -15.87 34.46 22.42
CA PHE A 138 -15.25 35.54 23.18
C PHE A 138 -15.37 36.86 22.42
N THR A 139 -15.61 37.95 23.13
CA THR A 139 -15.58 39.30 22.57
C THR A 139 -14.47 40.12 23.24
N LEU A 140 -13.83 40.99 22.45
CA LEU A 140 -12.86 41.94 22.95
C LEU A 140 -13.56 43.20 23.46
N GLU A 141 -13.38 43.51 24.75
CA GLU A 141 -13.90 44.75 25.32
C GLU A 141 -13.03 45.95 24.89
N LYS A 142 -13.63 46.90 24.15
CA LYS A 142 -12.92 47.98 23.44
C LYS A 142 -12.07 48.90 24.33
N ASP A 143 -12.44 49.04 25.60
CA ASP A 143 -11.80 49.97 26.53
C ASP A 143 -10.71 49.32 27.39
N THR A 144 -10.75 47.99 27.57
CA THR A 144 -9.85 47.25 28.49
C THR A 144 -8.97 46.22 27.78
N ASN A 145 -9.25 45.91 26.51
CA ASN A 145 -8.64 44.84 25.72
C ASN A 145 -8.66 43.46 26.40
N ARG A 146 -9.60 43.24 27.33
CA ARG A 146 -9.83 41.93 27.94
C ARG A 146 -10.79 41.10 27.09
N LEU A 147 -10.48 39.81 26.99
CA LEU A 147 -11.38 38.79 26.46
C LEU A 147 -12.49 38.53 27.48
N ARG A 148 -13.75 38.71 27.07
CA ARG A 148 -14.93 38.33 27.83
C ARG A 148 -15.63 37.17 27.11
N SER A 149 -16.05 36.14 27.84
CA SER A 149 -16.93 35.11 27.27
C SER A 149 -18.28 35.73 26.93
N ALA A 150 -18.70 35.63 25.67
CA ALA A 150 -19.97 36.13 25.18
C ALA A 150 -21.08 35.09 25.37
N TYR A 151 -20.93 33.94 24.71
CA TYR A 151 -21.83 32.79 24.79
C TYR A 151 -21.09 31.51 24.42
N ASN A 152 -21.62 30.36 24.85
CA ASN A 152 -21.16 29.04 24.44
C ASN A 152 -22.26 28.38 23.60
N VAL A 153 -21.86 27.64 22.56
CA VAL A 153 -22.75 26.79 21.76
C VAL A 153 -22.34 25.34 21.98
N ASP A 154 -23.25 24.54 22.53
CA ASP A 154 -23.04 23.12 22.80
C ASP A 154 -23.41 22.23 21.58
N ASP A 155 -22.88 21.01 21.53
CA ASP A 155 -23.10 20.00 20.49
C ASP A 155 -22.75 20.43 19.04
N VAL A 156 -21.73 21.26 18.86
CA VAL A 156 -21.23 21.73 17.56
C VAL A 156 -20.13 20.81 17.03
N THR A 157 -20.51 19.91 16.12
CA THR A 157 -19.59 18.96 15.48
C THR A 157 -18.68 19.62 14.45
N ALA A 158 -19.18 20.61 13.69
CA ALA A 158 -18.38 21.44 12.79
C ALA A 158 -18.96 22.85 12.71
N LEU A 159 -18.11 23.81 12.34
CA LEU A 159 -18.43 25.23 12.30
C LEU A 159 -17.89 25.84 11.00
N ALA A 160 -18.72 26.57 10.29
CA ALA A 160 -18.29 27.45 9.19
C ALA A 160 -18.62 28.92 9.51
N VAL A 161 -18.00 29.83 8.76
CA VAL A 161 -18.19 31.28 8.86
C VAL A 161 -18.67 31.80 7.51
N HIS A 162 -19.72 32.62 7.50
CA HIS A 162 -20.14 33.33 6.30
C HIS A 162 -20.69 34.73 6.64
N ARG A 163 -19.89 35.77 6.37
CA ARG A 163 -20.15 37.15 6.84
C ARG A 163 -20.34 37.12 8.36
N ASP A 164 -21.29 37.87 8.89
CA ASP A 164 -21.60 37.91 10.33
C ASP A 164 -22.34 36.66 10.87
N GLN A 165 -22.51 35.60 10.07
CA GLN A 165 -23.21 34.38 10.46
C GLN A 165 -22.24 33.23 10.75
N LEU A 166 -22.44 32.60 11.91
CA LEU A 166 -21.85 31.34 12.32
C LEU A 166 -22.75 30.17 11.97
N ILE A 167 -22.13 29.09 11.52
CA ILE A 167 -22.80 28.00 10.82
C ILE A 167 -22.49 26.72 11.56
N CYS A 168 -23.32 26.41 12.54
CA CYS A 168 -23.12 25.27 13.43
C CYS A 168 -23.77 24.02 12.82
N LEU A 169 -22.98 22.97 12.66
CA LEU A 169 -23.45 21.64 12.27
C LEU A 169 -23.42 20.72 13.48
N LYS A 170 -24.55 20.06 13.74
CA LYS A 170 -24.71 19.05 14.79
C LYS A 170 -25.03 17.69 14.15
N GLN A 171 -24.04 16.79 14.14
CA GLN A 171 -24.18 15.44 13.59
C GLN A 171 -24.72 14.46 14.66
N SER A 172 -25.95 13.99 14.47
CA SER A 172 -26.56 12.94 15.29
C SER A 172 -26.11 11.56 14.84
N LYS A 173 -25.34 10.87 15.69
CA LYS A 173 -24.86 9.48 15.45
C LYS A 173 -26.01 8.44 15.44
N LEU A 174 -27.19 8.80 15.97
CA LEU A 174 -28.30 7.86 16.19
C LEU A 174 -29.37 7.85 15.08
N LYS A 175 -29.58 8.96 14.35
CA LYS A 175 -30.58 9.05 13.27
C LYS A 175 -30.03 8.58 11.92
N TYR A 176 -30.78 7.76 11.18
CA TYR A 176 -30.37 7.27 9.85
C TYR A 176 -30.67 8.30 8.75
N SER A 177 -31.82 8.97 8.83
CA SER A 177 -32.18 10.16 8.05
C SER A 177 -32.17 11.40 8.95
N ASN A 178 -31.99 12.58 8.35
CA ASN A 178 -31.81 13.86 9.05
C ASN A 178 -30.73 13.75 10.14
N ASN A 179 -29.59 13.16 9.76
CA ASN A 179 -28.48 12.84 10.65
C ASN A 179 -27.58 14.04 10.93
N VAL A 180 -27.72 15.13 10.17
CA VAL A 180 -27.05 16.40 10.43
C VAL A 180 -28.10 17.49 10.55
N GLN A 181 -28.03 18.27 11.63
CA GLN A 181 -28.80 19.49 11.81
C GLN A 181 -27.90 20.69 11.54
N LEU A 182 -28.37 21.61 10.70
CA LEU A 182 -27.79 22.92 10.41
C LEU A 182 -28.47 23.97 11.28
N THR A 183 -27.69 24.76 12.02
CA THR A 183 -28.17 25.94 12.71
C THR A 183 -27.30 27.15 12.35
N ALA A 184 -27.94 28.21 11.86
CA ALA A 184 -27.30 29.49 11.64
C ALA A 184 -27.48 30.36 12.89
N ILE A 185 -26.40 30.96 13.36
CA ILE A 185 -26.33 31.80 14.55
C ILE A 185 -25.72 33.14 14.16
N ASP A 186 -26.32 34.25 14.57
CA ASP A 186 -25.70 35.57 14.45
C ASP A 186 -24.47 35.66 15.36
N ALA A 187 -23.31 35.96 14.80
CA ALA A 187 -22.05 35.95 15.54
C ALA A 187 -22.01 37.00 16.66
N GLN A 188 -22.79 38.08 16.56
CA GLN A 188 -22.81 39.15 17.56
C GLN A 188 -23.78 38.86 18.72
N SER A 189 -25.02 38.46 18.45
CA SER A 189 -26.05 38.21 19.46
C SER A 189 -26.10 36.78 20.01
N GLY A 190 -25.52 35.80 19.30
CA GLY A 190 -25.62 34.39 19.65
C GLY A 190 -27.02 33.78 19.46
N LEU A 191 -27.93 34.49 18.81
CA LEU A 191 -29.29 34.03 18.52
C LEU A 191 -29.36 33.30 17.17
N THR A 192 -30.31 32.37 17.04
CA THR A 192 -30.54 31.65 15.78
C THR A 192 -31.19 32.55 14.72
N VAL A 193 -30.74 32.41 13.47
CA VAL A 193 -31.17 33.24 12.33
C VAL A 193 -31.74 32.35 11.22
N PRO A 194 -32.82 32.74 10.52
CA PRO A 194 -33.29 32.02 9.33
C PRO A 194 -32.28 32.10 8.18
N TRP A 195 -32.24 31.05 7.36
CA TRP A 195 -31.12 30.76 6.46
C TRP A 195 -31.57 29.94 5.23
N ASN A 196 -30.75 29.88 4.18
CA ASN A 196 -31.13 29.45 2.82
C ASN A 196 -30.92 27.95 2.44
N PHE A 197 -30.42 27.10 3.35
CA PHE A 197 -30.40 25.62 3.19
C PHE A 197 -31.40 24.98 4.17
N PRO A 198 -31.87 23.74 3.93
CA PRO A 198 -32.71 23.02 4.89
C PRO A 198 -32.06 22.85 6.27
N GLU A 199 -32.88 22.83 7.32
CA GLU A 199 -32.43 22.63 8.71
C GLU A 199 -31.81 21.24 8.93
N PHE A 200 -32.21 20.24 8.14
CA PHE A 200 -31.69 18.88 8.22
C PHE A 200 -31.11 18.42 6.89
N LEU A 201 -29.97 17.74 6.97
CA LEU A 201 -29.30 17.10 5.84
C LEU A 201 -29.18 15.59 6.07
N ASN A 202 -29.08 14.88 4.94
CA ASN A 202 -28.75 13.46 4.88
C ASN A 202 -27.31 13.31 4.38
N LEU A 203 -26.35 13.16 5.29
CA LEU A 203 -25.01 12.69 4.93
C LEU A 203 -24.93 11.17 5.09
N SER A 204 -24.07 10.52 4.33
CA SER A 204 -23.79 9.11 4.58
C SER A 204 -23.08 8.94 5.94
N ARG A 205 -23.31 7.81 6.61
CA ARG A 205 -22.64 7.48 7.89
C ARG A 205 -21.24 6.89 7.69
N HIS A 206 -20.93 6.36 6.51
CA HIS A 206 -19.67 5.66 6.25
C HIS A 206 -18.45 6.61 6.25
N HIS A 207 -18.64 7.91 6.02
CA HIS A 207 -17.55 8.89 6.06
C HIS A 207 -17.09 9.31 7.49
N GLY A 208 -17.75 8.81 8.55
CA GLY A 208 -17.41 9.12 9.94
C GLY A 208 -17.88 10.52 10.39
N ARG A 209 -17.09 11.16 11.28
CA ARG A 209 -17.44 12.49 11.82
C ARG A 209 -17.17 13.62 10.82
N ILE A 210 -17.98 14.68 10.85
CA ILE A 210 -17.64 15.91 10.12
C ILE A 210 -16.46 16.61 10.83
N LYS A 211 -15.39 16.92 10.09
CA LYS A 211 -14.22 17.65 10.58
C LYS A 211 -14.38 19.16 10.39
N GLU A 212 -14.75 19.56 9.17
CA GLU A 212 -14.77 20.95 8.72
C GLU A 212 -15.89 21.16 7.69
N VAL A 213 -16.42 22.37 7.61
CA VAL A 213 -17.41 22.78 6.61
C VAL A 213 -17.04 24.17 6.08
N ALA A 214 -17.24 24.40 4.79
CA ALA A 214 -17.09 25.70 4.15
C ALA A 214 -18.35 26.03 3.36
N VAL A 215 -18.77 27.30 3.36
CA VAL A 215 -19.90 27.79 2.56
C VAL A 215 -19.37 28.53 1.35
N LEU A 216 -19.83 28.12 0.17
CA LEU A 216 -19.44 28.75 -1.07
C LEU A 216 -20.00 30.18 -1.19
N PRO A 217 -19.31 31.08 -1.93
CA PRO A 217 -19.81 32.40 -2.25
C PRO A 217 -21.25 32.36 -2.79
N ASP A 218 -22.02 33.42 -2.49
CA ASP A 218 -23.43 33.57 -2.87
C ASP A 218 -24.36 32.45 -2.35
N HIS A 219 -23.95 31.78 -1.26
CA HIS A 219 -24.59 30.59 -0.69
C HIS A 219 -24.84 29.49 -1.74
N LYS A 220 -23.97 29.33 -2.75
CA LYS A 220 -24.20 28.41 -3.88
C LYS A 220 -24.24 26.93 -3.48
N GLY A 221 -23.58 26.58 -2.37
CA GLY A 221 -23.58 25.24 -1.80
C GLY A 221 -22.77 25.17 -0.50
N LEU A 222 -22.81 23.99 0.13
CA LEU A 222 -22.00 23.63 1.29
C LEU A 222 -20.93 22.62 0.85
N LEU A 223 -19.67 22.87 1.19
CA LEU A 223 -18.58 21.90 1.11
C LEU A 223 -18.37 21.30 2.50
N ILE A 224 -18.43 19.98 2.60
CA ILE A 224 -18.32 19.24 3.86
C ILE A 224 -17.13 18.29 3.78
N PHE A 225 -16.25 18.38 4.79
CA PHE A 225 -15.05 17.58 4.92
C PHE A 225 -15.21 16.61 6.09
N THR A 226 -15.08 15.32 5.81
CA THR A 226 -15.33 14.25 6.78
C THR A 226 -14.04 13.63 7.33
N GLU A 227 -14.21 12.77 8.33
CA GLU A 227 -13.13 12.15 9.08
C GLU A 227 -12.19 11.34 8.18
N ASP A 228 -12.75 10.62 7.22
CA ASP A 228 -12.08 9.80 6.23
C ASP A 228 -11.35 10.59 5.10
N ARG A 229 -11.46 11.93 5.09
CA ARG A 229 -11.03 12.84 3.99
C ARG A 229 -11.91 12.80 2.73
N ALA A 230 -13.12 12.27 2.78
CA ALA A 230 -14.06 12.53 1.69
C ALA A 230 -14.47 14.02 1.67
N VAL A 231 -14.71 14.52 0.46
CA VAL A 231 -15.20 15.89 0.20
C VAL A 231 -16.57 15.78 -0.46
N GLN A 232 -17.58 16.34 0.19
CA GLN A 232 -18.97 16.32 -0.27
C GLN A 232 -19.44 17.73 -0.60
N MET A 233 -20.10 17.89 -1.74
CA MET A 233 -20.70 19.14 -2.18
C MET A 233 -22.22 19.02 -2.18
N LEU A 234 -22.89 19.87 -1.39
CA LEU A 234 -24.34 19.94 -1.31
C LEU A 234 -24.91 21.19 -2.01
N SER A 235 -26.04 21.01 -2.68
CA SER A 235 -26.83 22.07 -3.31
C SER A 235 -27.56 22.95 -2.27
N LYS A 236 -28.14 24.07 -2.72
CA LYS A 236 -29.05 24.91 -1.91
C LYS A 236 -30.23 24.14 -1.31
N GLU A 237 -30.67 23.10 -2.01
CA GLU A 237 -31.84 22.28 -1.65
C GLU A 237 -31.48 21.15 -0.67
N GLY A 238 -30.19 20.93 -0.40
CA GLY A 238 -29.66 19.91 0.50
C GLY A 238 -29.16 18.64 -0.19
N ASP A 239 -29.36 18.52 -1.50
CA ASP A 239 -28.96 17.35 -2.30
C ASP A 239 -27.45 17.30 -2.54
N GLN A 240 -26.88 16.09 -2.50
CA GLN A 240 -25.47 15.85 -2.80
C GLN A 240 -25.21 15.91 -4.32
N LEU A 241 -24.51 16.95 -4.77
CA LEU A 241 -24.16 17.15 -6.18
C LEU A 241 -23.00 16.26 -6.62
N TRP A 242 -22.00 16.10 -5.75
CA TRP A 242 -20.88 15.18 -5.96
C TRP A 242 -20.21 14.81 -4.63
N LEU A 243 -19.53 13.66 -4.67
CA LEU A 243 -18.66 13.12 -3.63
C LEU A 243 -17.29 12.86 -4.27
N ARG A 244 -16.21 13.21 -3.56
CA ARG A 244 -14.83 13.00 -4.02
C ARG A 244 -13.96 12.43 -2.90
N GLU A 245 -13.29 11.33 -3.21
CA GLU A 245 -12.47 10.55 -2.26
C GLU A 245 -11.00 10.98 -2.28
N GLU A 246 -10.65 12.01 -1.50
CA GLU A 246 -9.24 12.44 -1.32
C GLU A 246 -8.46 11.52 -0.36
N SER A 247 -9.13 10.51 0.22
CA SER A 247 -8.51 9.43 0.99
C SER A 247 -7.49 8.64 0.15
N LEU A 248 -7.81 8.42 -1.14
CA LEU A 248 -6.98 7.70 -2.11
C LEU A 248 -5.69 8.42 -2.51
N ALA A 249 -5.56 9.73 -2.24
CA ALA A 249 -4.34 10.51 -2.49
C ALA A 249 -3.15 10.12 -1.58
N HIS A 250 -3.37 9.24 -0.59
CA HIS A 250 -2.30 8.71 0.26
C HIS A 250 -2.60 7.27 0.72
N ILE A 251 -2.33 6.34 -0.18
CA ILE A 251 -2.37 4.88 0.05
C ILE A 251 -1.17 4.43 0.89
N THR A 252 -1.36 3.40 1.72
CA THR A 252 -0.29 2.78 2.52
C THR A 252 0.00 1.33 2.11
N SER A 253 -1.04 0.57 1.80
CA SER A 253 -0.93 -0.82 1.34
C SER A 253 -1.96 -1.15 0.27
N VAL A 254 -1.55 -2.01 -0.67
CA VAL A 254 -2.35 -2.48 -1.82
C VAL A 254 -2.12 -3.97 -1.96
N GLU A 255 -3.19 -4.73 -2.18
CA GLU A 255 -3.16 -6.13 -2.59
C GLU A 255 -4.04 -6.29 -3.84
N MET A 256 -3.60 -7.08 -4.84
CA MET A 256 -4.43 -7.38 -6.02
C MET A 256 -4.97 -8.80 -5.92
N ILE A 257 -6.28 -8.93 -5.69
CA ILE A 257 -6.95 -10.18 -5.36
C ILE A 257 -7.70 -10.68 -6.60
N ASP A 258 -7.54 -11.97 -6.90
CA ASP A 258 -8.24 -12.63 -8.01
C ASP A 258 -9.76 -12.59 -7.79
N LEU A 259 -10.52 -12.31 -8.85
CA LEU A 259 -11.99 -12.35 -8.80
C LEU A 259 -12.53 -13.79 -8.62
N PRO A 260 -13.76 -13.96 -8.12
CA PRO A 260 -14.36 -15.29 -7.95
C PRO A 260 -14.61 -15.99 -9.29
N VAL A 261 -14.58 -17.32 -9.26
CA VAL A 261 -14.86 -18.18 -10.42
C VAL A 261 -16.28 -17.99 -10.94
N SER A 262 -16.48 -18.20 -12.24
CA SER A 262 -17.82 -18.22 -12.82
C SER A 262 -18.63 -19.43 -12.32
N ALA A 263 -19.97 -19.34 -12.35
CA ALA A 263 -20.83 -20.44 -11.93
C ALA A 263 -20.58 -21.76 -12.70
N GLN A 264 -20.15 -21.69 -13.96
CA GLN A 264 -19.78 -22.88 -14.75
C GLN A 264 -18.50 -23.53 -14.21
N GLN A 265 -17.47 -22.73 -13.91
CA GLN A 265 -16.22 -23.20 -13.31
C GLN A 265 -16.44 -23.74 -11.88
N ALA A 266 -17.33 -23.14 -11.11
CA ALA A 266 -17.72 -23.64 -9.78
C ALA A 266 -18.27 -25.08 -9.87
N THR A 267 -19.20 -25.35 -10.79
CA THR A 267 -19.71 -26.72 -11.01
C THR A 267 -18.63 -27.71 -11.48
N MET A 268 -17.59 -27.24 -12.17
CA MET A 268 -16.44 -28.08 -12.51
C MET A 268 -15.59 -28.39 -11.27
N GLN A 269 -15.34 -27.42 -10.39
CA GLN A 269 -14.62 -27.68 -9.13
C GLN A 269 -15.37 -28.68 -8.22
N GLU A 270 -16.70 -28.57 -8.15
CA GLU A 270 -17.56 -29.53 -7.43
C GLU A 270 -17.46 -30.97 -7.99
N GLU A 271 -17.31 -31.14 -9.32
CA GLU A 271 -17.13 -32.48 -9.95
C GLU A 271 -15.88 -33.21 -9.45
N PHE A 272 -14.80 -32.48 -9.17
CA PHE A 272 -13.51 -33.06 -8.76
C PHE A 272 -13.24 -32.99 -7.24
N GLY A 273 -14.12 -32.33 -6.47
CA GLY A 273 -13.93 -32.10 -5.03
C GLY A 273 -14.23 -33.29 -4.11
N GLN A 274 -14.86 -34.35 -4.61
CA GLN A 274 -15.30 -35.50 -3.80
C GLN A 274 -14.19 -36.56 -3.69
N SER A 275 -13.31 -36.44 -2.70
CA SER A 275 -12.23 -37.42 -2.45
C SER A 275 -12.73 -38.80 -1.98
N ASP A 276 -13.88 -38.83 -1.32
CA ASP A 276 -14.33 -39.99 -0.53
C ASP A 276 -15.39 -40.85 -1.28
N ALA A 277 -15.78 -40.42 -2.48
CA ALA A 277 -16.79 -41.07 -3.31
C ALA A 277 -16.24 -42.29 -4.07
N GLY A 278 -17.11 -43.27 -4.36
CA GLY A 278 -16.72 -44.44 -5.15
C GLY A 278 -16.40 -44.12 -6.61
N VAL A 279 -15.50 -44.86 -7.26
CA VAL A 279 -15.13 -44.62 -8.68
C VAL A 279 -16.34 -44.58 -9.62
N LEU A 280 -17.35 -45.43 -9.38
CA LEU A 280 -18.59 -45.45 -10.17
C LEU A 280 -19.50 -44.26 -9.87
N GLU A 281 -19.51 -43.76 -8.63
CA GLU A 281 -20.23 -42.55 -8.22
C GLU A 281 -19.60 -41.31 -8.85
N LEU A 282 -18.27 -41.17 -8.78
CA LEU A 282 -17.51 -40.13 -9.50
C LEU A 282 -17.78 -40.15 -11.01
N PHE A 283 -17.86 -41.33 -11.62
CA PHE A 283 -18.18 -41.48 -13.04
C PHE A 283 -19.61 -41.05 -13.38
N VAL A 284 -20.60 -41.43 -12.57
CA VAL A 284 -22.00 -40.99 -12.74
C VAL A 284 -22.15 -39.49 -12.51
N ASN A 285 -21.47 -38.93 -11.51
CA ASN A 285 -21.45 -37.50 -11.23
C ASN A 285 -20.82 -36.70 -12.39
N ARG A 286 -19.71 -37.20 -12.96
CA ARG A 286 -19.11 -36.65 -14.19
C ARG A 286 -20.07 -36.67 -15.39
N ILE A 287 -20.72 -37.81 -15.68
CA ILE A 287 -21.69 -37.89 -16.79
C ILE A 287 -22.83 -36.90 -16.58
N ARG A 288 -23.34 -36.78 -15.35
CA ARG A 288 -24.42 -35.83 -15.02
C ARG A 288 -23.98 -34.37 -15.18
N SER A 289 -22.79 -34.02 -14.71
CA SER A 289 -22.15 -32.72 -14.91
C SER A 289 -22.03 -32.37 -16.40
N GLN A 290 -21.43 -33.27 -17.19
CA GLN A 290 -21.21 -33.08 -18.62
C GLN A 290 -22.53 -33.02 -19.42
N ALA A 291 -23.54 -33.83 -19.07
CA ALA A 291 -24.86 -33.76 -19.69
C ALA A 291 -25.57 -32.42 -19.41
N HIS A 292 -25.41 -31.87 -18.19
CA HIS A 292 -25.92 -30.53 -17.86
C HIS A 292 -25.18 -29.43 -18.65
N GLN A 293 -23.85 -29.48 -18.71
CA GLN A 293 -23.03 -28.55 -19.51
C GLN A 293 -23.41 -28.60 -21.00
N LEU A 294 -23.60 -29.80 -21.56
CA LEU A 294 -24.04 -29.99 -22.95
C LEU A 294 -25.44 -29.42 -23.19
N SER A 295 -26.38 -29.60 -22.26
CA SER A 295 -27.73 -29.02 -22.34
C SER A 295 -27.68 -27.49 -22.35
N VAL A 296 -26.87 -26.88 -21.48
CA VAL A 296 -26.65 -25.42 -21.46
C VAL A 296 -26.01 -24.92 -22.76
N ALA A 297 -24.98 -25.60 -23.26
CA ALA A 297 -24.32 -25.26 -24.53
C ALA A 297 -25.26 -25.41 -25.74
N PHE A 298 -26.07 -26.47 -25.78
CA PHE A 298 -27.06 -26.67 -26.84
C PHE A 298 -28.16 -25.60 -26.80
N ASN A 299 -28.67 -25.27 -25.61
CA ASN A 299 -29.65 -24.20 -25.45
C ASN A 299 -29.09 -22.82 -25.83
N SER A 300 -27.82 -22.53 -25.48
CA SER A 300 -27.19 -21.26 -25.89
C SER A 300 -26.99 -21.19 -27.40
N TRP A 301 -26.51 -22.27 -28.04
CA TRP A 301 -26.34 -22.38 -29.49
C TRP A 301 -27.66 -22.29 -30.26
N TRP A 302 -28.72 -22.93 -29.76
CA TRP A 302 -30.04 -22.87 -30.38
C TRP A 302 -30.67 -21.48 -30.27
N ASN A 303 -30.49 -20.81 -29.13
CA ASN A 303 -31.03 -19.48 -28.88
C ASN A 303 -30.15 -18.34 -29.41
N SER A 304 -28.90 -18.58 -29.83
CA SER A 304 -27.95 -17.55 -30.29
C SER A 304 -28.31 -16.88 -31.63
N LYS A 305 -29.51 -17.11 -32.17
CA LYS A 305 -30.08 -16.30 -33.25
C LYS A 305 -30.70 -14.99 -32.77
N SER A 306 -30.76 -14.75 -31.45
CA SER A 306 -30.94 -13.43 -30.86
C SER A 306 -29.75 -13.06 -29.99
N VAL A 307 -29.53 -11.75 -29.78
CA VAL A 307 -28.35 -11.15 -29.11
C VAL A 307 -27.08 -11.13 -29.98
N SER A 308 -27.17 -10.34 -31.06
CA SER A 308 -26.10 -9.38 -31.37
C SER A 308 -26.60 -7.98 -30.97
N THR A 309 -25.65 -7.07 -30.65
CA THR A 309 -25.87 -5.69 -30.17
C THR A 309 -26.51 -5.53 -28.78
N LEU A 310 -25.69 -5.16 -27.79
CA LEU A 310 -25.75 -3.86 -27.10
C LEU A 310 -24.59 -3.74 -26.10
N ASP A 311 -23.78 -2.69 -26.25
CA ASP A 311 -22.80 -2.30 -25.24
C ASP A 311 -23.49 -1.99 -23.91
N GLY A 312 -22.86 -2.42 -22.81
CA GLY A 312 -23.40 -2.28 -21.47
C GLY A 312 -23.44 -0.83 -20.98
N HIS A 313 -24.56 -0.15 -21.21
CA HIS A 313 -25.02 1.04 -20.47
C HIS A 313 -26.32 0.74 -19.68
N GLY A 314 -26.45 -0.50 -19.21
CA GLY A 314 -27.49 -0.89 -18.24
C GLY A 314 -26.92 -0.84 -16.83
N ASP A 315 -27.58 -0.10 -15.93
CA ASP A 315 -27.24 0.02 -14.51
C ASP A 315 -27.63 -1.24 -13.68
N GLY A 316 -27.52 -2.41 -14.31
CA GLY A 316 -27.83 -3.70 -13.71
C GLY A 316 -26.60 -4.31 -13.05
N PHE A 317 -26.77 -4.85 -11.84
CA PHE A 317 -25.69 -5.54 -11.12
C PHE A 317 -25.26 -6.81 -11.87
N THR A 318 -24.14 -6.74 -12.58
CA THR A 318 -23.42 -7.92 -13.09
C THR A 318 -22.42 -8.39 -12.04
N PRO A 319 -22.48 -9.65 -11.57
CA PRO A 319 -21.51 -10.15 -10.59
C PRO A 319 -20.09 -10.14 -11.18
N LEU A 320 -19.16 -9.52 -10.45
CA LEU A 320 -17.74 -9.51 -10.80
C LEU A 320 -17.20 -10.94 -10.79
N THR A 321 -16.73 -11.41 -11.95
CA THR A 321 -16.20 -12.77 -12.14
C THR A 321 -14.85 -12.70 -12.84
N ARG A 322 -14.00 -13.69 -12.55
CA ARG A 322 -12.67 -13.84 -13.15
C ARG A 322 -12.76 -14.08 -14.65
N ASP A 323 -11.95 -13.34 -15.40
CA ASP A 323 -11.74 -13.57 -16.83
C ASP A 323 -10.81 -14.77 -17.06
N VAL A 324 -10.86 -15.33 -18.28
CA VAL A 324 -10.08 -16.53 -18.66
C VAL A 324 -8.58 -16.36 -18.39
N HIS A 325 -8.06 -15.15 -18.57
CA HIS A 325 -6.63 -14.82 -18.45
C HIS A 325 -6.25 -14.21 -17.09
N ASN A 326 -7.21 -14.06 -16.16
CA ASN A 326 -7.01 -13.42 -14.85
C ASN A 326 -6.34 -12.03 -14.93
N LEU A 327 -6.68 -11.28 -15.98
CA LEU A 327 -6.25 -9.90 -16.22
C LEU A 327 -7.17 -8.88 -15.51
N HIS A 328 -8.29 -9.36 -14.98
CA HIS A 328 -9.25 -8.60 -14.21
C HIS A 328 -9.19 -9.00 -12.73
N LYS A 329 -8.76 -8.06 -11.88
CA LYS A 329 -8.56 -8.27 -10.45
C LYS A 329 -9.25 -7.20 -9.61
N MET A 330 -9.44 -7.53 -8.35
CA MET A 330 -9.91 -6.60 -7.32
C MET A 330 -8.71 -5.95 -6.64
N LEU A 331 -8.59 -4.63 -6.74
CA LEU A 331 -7.57 -3.86 -6.04
C LEU A 331 -8.09 -3.55 -4.63
N LEU A 332 -7.54 -4.22 -3.62
CA LEU A 332 -7.83 -3.95 -2.23
C LEU A 332 -6.83 -2.94 -1.69
N ILE A 333 -7.32 -1.74 -1.37
CA ILE A 333 -6.48 -0.58 -1.04
C ILE A 333 -6.79 -0.12 0.39
N VAL A 334 -5.76 0.12 1.19
CA VAL A 334 -5.87 0.76 2.51
C VAL A 334 -5.17 2.12 2.46
N THR A 335 -5.87 3.14 2.95
CA THR A 335 -5.41 4.53 2.99
C THR A 335 -4.80 4.90 4.34
N SER A 336 -4.00 5.96 4.37
CA SER A 336 -3.39 6.51 5.60
C SER A 336 -4.38 6.88 6.72
N VAL A 337 -5.68 7.00 6.42
CA VAL A 337 -6.74 7.30 7.40
C VAL A 337 -7.36 6.02 7.98
N GLY A 338 -7.07 4.85 7.42
CA GLY A 338 -7.71 3.58 7.79
C GLY A 338 -8.99 3.26 6.98
N LYS A 339 -9.33 4.06 5.97
CA LYS A 339 -10.40 3.72 5.00
C LYS A 339 -9.88 2.71 3.98
N ILE A 340 -10.73 1.74 3.67
CA ILE A 340 -10.46 0.57 2.83
C ILE A 340 -11.36 0.64 1.59
N PHE A 341 -10.79 0.33 0.43
CA PHE A 341 -11.50 0.34 -0.86
C PHE A 341 -11.32 -0.97 -1.61
N GLY A 342 -12.39 -1.42 -2.25
CA GLY A 342 -12.35 -2.41 -3.32
C GLY A 342 -12.54 -1.72 -4.68
N ILE A 343 -11.50 -1.68 -5.51
CA ILE A 343 -11.53 -1.04 -6.83
C ILE A 343 -11.38 -2.08 -7.95
N GLU A 344 -12.26 -2.01 -8.95
CA GLU A 344 -12.24 -2.83 -10.15
C GLU A 344 -11.02 -2.48 -11.04
N SER A 345 -10.08 -3.41 -11.27
CA SER A 345 -8.85 -3.09 -12.03
C SER A 345 -9.09 -2.78 -13.51
N SER A 346 -10.22 -3.22 -14.10
CA SER A 346 -10.50 -3.03 -15.53
C SER A 346 -11.02 -1.63 -15.87
N ARG A 347 -11.78 -1.03 -14.96
CA ARG A 347 -12.49 0.27 -15.16
C ARG A 347 -12.09 1.34 -14.16
N GLY A 348 -11.39 0.99 -13.08
CA GLY A 348 -11.08 1.91 -11.98
C GLY A 348 -12.30 2.29 -11.12
N ARG A 349 -13.43 1.57 -11.24
CA ARG A 349 -14.65 1.84 -10.46
C ARG A 349 -14.46 1.36 -9.03
N ILE A 350 -14.78 2.22 -8.06
CA ILE A 350 -14.96 1.82 -6.66
C ILE A 350 -16.21 0.92 -6.58
N VAL A 351 -16.01 -0.34 -6.23
CA VAL A 351 -17.09 -1.35 -6.09
C VAL A 351 -17.72 -1.23 -4.71
N TRP A 352 -16.88 -1.08 -3.69
CA TRP A 352 -17.28 -0.87 -2.30
C TRP A 352 -16.19 -0.10 -1.54
N GLU A 353 -16.59 0.49 -0.42
CA GLU A 353 -15.70 1.14 0.53
C GLU A 353 -16.11 0.81 1.98
N TYR A 354 -15.14 0.79 2.89
CA TYR A 354 -15.37 0.50 4.30
C TYR A 354 -14.46 1.37 5.17
N PHE A 355 -15.02 2.00 6.20
CA PHE A 355 -14.30 2.82 7.16
C PHE A 355 -14.83 2.58 8.58
N VAL A 356 -13.92 2.51 9.55
CA VAL A 356 -14.25 2.40 10.97
C VAL A 356 -13.94 3.73 11.66
N PRO A 357 -14.94 4.54 12.03
CA PRO A 357 -14.72 5.86 12.65
C PRO A 357 -13.89 5.77 13.94
N GLY A 358 -13.01 6.75 14.17
CA GLY A 358 -12.12 6.78 15.34
C GLY A 358 -10.90 5.85 15.26
N THR A 359 -10.71 5.11 14.17
CA THR A 359 -9.50 4.29 13.96
C THR A 359 -8.41 5.03 13.18
N ARG A 360 -7.19 4.51 13.26
CA ARG A 360 -6.01 4.97 12.51
C ARG A 360 -5.10 3.78 12.18
N LEU A 361 -4.09 3.96 11.34
CA LEU A 361 -3.06 2.93 11.15
C LEU A 361 -1.97 2.98 12.25
N PRO A 362 -1.41 1.83 12.66
CA PRO A 362 -0.26 1.79 13.56
C PRO A 362 1.02 2.30 12.88
N ASN A 363 1.81 3.09 13.59
CA ASN A 363 3.15 3.48 13.12
C ASN A 363 4.23 2.39 13.36
N THR A 364 3.91 1.24 13.96
CA THR A 364 4.89 0.18 14.31
C THR A 364 5.11 -0.87 13.23
N SER A 365 4.11 -1.21 12.43
CA SER A 365 4.26 -2.25 11.39
C SER A 365 4.42 -1.62 10.00
N ALA A 366 5.27 -2.20 9.16
CA ALA A 366 5.41 -1.77 7.77
C ALA A 366 4.29 -2.30 6.85
N GLN A 367 3.59 -3.34 7.29
CA GLN A 367 2.44 -3.95 6.62
C GLN A 367 1.19 -3.82 7.50
N HIS A 368 0.06 -3.49 6.87
CA HIS A 368 -1.24 -3.34 7.54
C HIS A 368 -2.35 -4.19 6.92
N LEU A 369 -2.13 -4.74 5.71
CA LEU A 369 -3.09 -5.54 4.97
C LEU A 369 -2.54 -6.96 4.75
N PHE A 370 -3.37 -7.97 5.02
CA PHE A 370 -3.03 -9.38 4.90
C PHE A 370 -4.18 -10.14 4.23
N ALA A 371 -3.96 -10.69 3.04
CA ALA A 371 -4.90 -11.62 2.41
C ALA A 371 -4.66 -13.04 2.93
N GLN A 372 -5.61 -13.60 3.68
CA GLN A 372 -5.46 -14.92 4.33
C GLN A 372 -6.06 -16.08 3.54
N ARG A 373 -7.13 -15.82 2.77
CA ARG A 373 -7.74 -16.81 1.88
C ARG A 373 -8.17 -16.14 0.58
N THR A 374 -7.68 -16.67 -0.55
CA THR A 374 -8.04 -16.21 -1.90
C THR A 374 -9.38 -16.81 -2.35
N THR A 375 -9.87 -16.33 -3.49
CA THR A 375 -11.10 -16.80 -4.17
C THR A 375 -10.96 -18.17 -4.86
N GLY A 376 -9.77 -18.79 -4.84
CA GLY A 376 -9.52 -20.05 -5.56
C GLY A 376 -10.22 -21.29 -4.98
N HIS A 377 -10.70 -21.20 -3.73
CA HIS A 377 -11.31 -22.30 -2.98
C HIS A 377 -12.84 -22.15 -2.89
N PHE A 378 -13.56 -22.36 -4.00
CA PHE A 378 -15.03 -22.42 -3.96
C PHE A 378 -15.50 -23.63 -3.12
N PRO A 379 -16.55 -23.52 -2.27
CA PRO A 379 -17.42 -22.37 -2.02
C PRO A 379 -17.01 -21.49 -0.82
N LEU A 380 -15.76 -21.57 -0.35
CA LEU A 380 -15.31 -20.86 0.85
C LEU A 380 -15.19 -19.34 0.61
N THR A 381 -15.56 -18.54 1.61
CA THR A 381 -15.48 -17.08 1.57
C THR A 381 -14.02 -16.60 1.49
N PRO A 382 -13.63 -15.68 0.59
CA PRO A 382 -12.30 -15.08 0.63
C PRO A 382 -12.16 -14.22 1.90
N VAL A 383 -10.95 -14.13 2.46
CA VAL A 383 -10.71 -13.46 3.76
C VAL A 383 -9.51 -12.54 3.65
N ALA A 384 -9.74 -11.26 3.92
CA ALA A 384 -8.69 -10.27 4.14
C ALA A 384 -8.78 -9.69 5.56
N CYS A 385 -7.62 -9.33 6.12
CA CYS A 385 -7.49 -8.76 7.43
C CYS A 385 -6.70 -7.43 7.38
N VAL A 386 -7.18 -6.41 8.09
CA VAL A 386 -6.55 -5.08 8.19
C VAL A 386 -6.23 -4.75 9.64
N LEU A 387 -4.97 -4.36 9.90
CA LEU A 387 -4.48 -3.95 11.21
C LEU A 387 -4.67 -2.43 11.40
N LEU A 388 -5.43 -2.09 12.42
CA LEU A 388 -5.76 -0.73 12.85
C LEU A 388 -5.30 -0.49 14.30
N GLU A 389 -5.24 0.77 14.72
CA GLU A 389 -5.23 1.20 16.12
C GLU A 389 -6.52 1.96 16.42
N THR A 390 -7.09 1.72 17.61
CA THR A 390 -8.14 2.55 18.22
C THR A 390 -7.57 3.28 19.44
N GLN A 391 -8.14 4.45 19.75
CA GLN A 391 -7.81 5.24 20.94
C GLN A 391 -9.00 5.22 21.91
N GLU A 392 -9.21 4.09 22.57
CA GLU A 392 -10.21 3.93 23.63
C GLU A 392 -9.56 4.27 25.00
N SER A 393 -9.93 5.41 25.59
CA SER A 393 -9.56 5.83 26.96
C SER A 393 -8.04 5.99 27.22
N GLU A 394 -7.41 7.02 26.63
CA GLU A 394 -5.96 7.37 26.72
C GLU A 394 -4.95 6.30 26.26
N ILE A 395 -5.34 5.03 26.23
CA ILE A 395 -4.51 3.89 25.82
C ILE A 395 -4.73 3.61 24.33
N LEU A 396 -3.64 3.32 23.61
CA LEU A 396 -3.67 2.90 22.22
C LEU A 396 -3.78 1.37 22.15
N GLN A 397 -4.85 0.87 21.55
CA GLN A 397 -5.10 -0.56 21.41
C GLN A 397 -5.08 -0.96 19.93
N SER A 398 -4.36 -2.03 19.60
CA SER A 398 -4.36 -2.59 18.25
C SER A 398 -5.60 -3.45 18.02
N VAL A 399 -6.21 -3.31 16.84
CA VAL A 399 -7.44 -4.01 16.45
C VAL A 399 -7.27 -4.58 15.04
N LEU A 400 -7.70 -5.81 14.83
CA LEU A 400 -7.69 -6.47 13.52
C LEU A 400 -9.13 -6.59 12.99
N LEU A 401 -9.40 -5.96 11.86
CA LEU A 401 -10.68 -6.03 11.15
C LEU A 401 -10.64 -7.15 10.10
N TYR A 402 -11.69 -7.96 10.06
CA TYR A 402 -11.87 -9.05 9.09
C TYR A 402 -12.99 -8.71 8.10
N LEU A 403 -12.74 -8.90 6.80
CA LEU A 403 -13.68 -8.58 5.74
C LEU A 403 -13.53 -9.50 4.50
N ASP A 404 -14.62 -9.61 3.74
CA ASP A 404 -14.62 -10.20 2.41
C ASP A 404 -14.02 -9.18 1.42
N PRO A 405 -12.87 -9.46 0.77
CA PRO A 405 -12.21 -8.52 -0.13
C PRO A 405 -12.95 -8.28 -1.45
N ILE A 406 -13.90 -9.13 -1.83
CA ILE A 406 -14.70 -9.00 -3.06
C ILE A 406 -15.96 -8.19 -2.79
N LEU A 407 -16.64 -8.47 -1.67
CA LEU A 407 -17.94 -7.86 -1.32
C LEU A 407 -17.86 -6.65 -0.37
N GLY A 408 -16.75 -6.47 0.36
CA GLY A 408 -16.60 -5.40 1.34
C GLY A 408 -17.36 -5.62 2.65
N VAL A 409 -17.89 -6.84 2.85
CA VAL A 409 -18.73 -7.18 4.00
C VAL A 409 -17.85 -7.61 5.18
N PRO A 410 -18.02 -7.06 6.39
CA PRO A 410 -17.28 -7.50 7.57
C PRO A 410 -17.59 -8.98 7.90
N LEU A 411 -16.56 -9.73 8.29
CA LEU A 411 -16.65 -11.17 8.55
C LEU A 411 -16.49 -11.48 10.04
N ASN A 412 -17.36 -12.31 10.60
CA ASN A 412 -17.29 -12.72 12.00
C ASN A 412 -16.00 -13.52 12.25
N THR A 413 -15.23 -13.11 13.26
CA THR A 413 -13.86 -13.60 13.51
C THR A 413 -13.75 -15.09 13.88
N ARG A 414 -14.86 -15.75 14.27
CA ARG A 414 -14.89 -17.18 14.61
C ARG A 414 -15.42 -18.05 13.48
N THR A 415 -16.42 -17.58 12.73
CA THR A 415 -17.10 -18.39 11.70
C THR A 415 -16.70 -18.02 10.27
N LEU A 416 -16.05 -16.87 10.07
CA LEU A 416 -15.64 -16.30 8.78
C LEU A 416 -16.80 -16.17 7.76
N LYS A 417 -18.02 -16.05 8.29
CA LYS A 417 -19.27 -15.72 7.59
C LYS A 417 -19.62 -14.24 7.85
N PRO A 418 -20.49 -13.60 7.03
CA PRO A 418 -20.89 -12.21 7.23
C PRO A 418 -21.32 -11.89 8.67
N ALA A 419 -20.73 -10.85 9.26
CA ALA A 419 -21.03 -10.40 10.61
C ALA A 419 -22.31 -9.56 10.66
N ALA A 420 -23.09 -9.68 11.73
CA ALA A 420 -24.26 -8.83 11.95
C ALA A 420 -23.88 -7.44 12.50
N THR A 421 -22.75 -7.35 13.20
CA THR A 421 -22.21 -6.12 13.80
C THR A 421 -20.73 -5.94 13.47
N ALA A 422 -20.26 -4.69 13.43
CA ALA A 422 -18.84 -4.40 13.17
C ALA A 422 -17.92 -4.98 14.27
N GLU A 423 -18.41 -5.05 15.52
CA GLU A 423 -17.68 -5.57 16.67
C GLU A 423 -17.37 -7.08 16.55
N GLU A 424 -18.27 -7.88 15.96
CA GLU A 424 -18.00 -9.31 15.69
C GLU A 424 -16.87 -9.56 14.69
N ALA A 425 -16.60 -8.58 13.83
CA ALA A 425 -15.55 -8.61 12.81
C ALA A 425 -14.21 -7.99 13.28
N MET A 426 -14.14 -7.53 14.54
CA MET A 426 -12.99 -6.83 15.10
C MET A 426 -12.37 -7.62 16.26
N VAL A 427 -11.11 -8.05 16.12
CA VAL A 427 -10.32 -8.63 17.22
C VAL A 427 -9.55 -7.51 17.92
N ARG A 428 -10.00 -7.08 19.10
CA ARG A 428 -9.21 -6.22 20.00
C ARG A 428 -8.08 -7.04 20.62
N LEU A 429 -6.83 -6.61 20.42
CA LEU A 429 -5.65 -7.27 20.98
C LEU A 429 -5.34 -6.74 22.40
N PRO A 430 -4.81 -7.57 23.33
CA PRO A 430 -4.59 -7.15 24.71
C PRO A 430 -3.41 -6.18 24.87
N ARG A 431 -2.52 -6.13 23.88
CA ARG A 431 -1.35 -5.25 23.79
C ARG A 431 -1.20 -4.74 22.37
N ARG A 432 -0.39 -3.70 22.21
CA ARG A 432 -0.04 -3.13 20.92
C ARG A 432 0.82 -4.10 20.10
N VAL A 433 0.56 -4.12 18.79
CA VAL A 433 1.30 -4.97 17.84
C VAL A 433 2.67 -4.39 17.55
N LYS A 434 3.70 -5.22 17.74
CA LYS A 434 5.07 -4.95 17.34
C LYS A 434 5.36 -5.43 15.92
N LEU A 435 4.82 -6.60 15.55
CA LEU A 435 4.98 -7.20 14.23
C LEU A 435 3.80 -8.11 13.90
N ALA A 436 3.41 -8.17 12.64
CA ALA A 436 2.45 -9.15 12.12
C ALA A 436 2.93 -9.67 10.77
N THR A 437 2.81 -10.99 10.54
CA THR A 437 3.17 -11.65 9.27
C THR A 437 2.25 -12.84 9.01
N LEU A 438 1.96 -13.10 7.74
CA LEU A 438 1.36 -14.38 7.36
C LEU A 438 2.35 -15.51 7.62
N VAL A 439 1.85 -16.66 8.06
CA VAL A 439 2.66 -17.86 8.25
C VAL A 439 2.75 -18.61 6.92
N PRO A 440 3.96 -18.91 6.41
CA PRO A 440 4.15 -19.69 5.19
C PRO A 440 3.95 -21.19 5.47
N THR A 441 2.76 -21.58 5.89
CA THR A 441 2.34 -22.99 5.90
C THR A 441 1.85 -23.37 4.51
N ALA A 442 2.30 -24.51 3.99
CA ALA A 442 1.52 -25.24 3.01
C ALA A 442 0.12 -25.47 3.61
N ALA A 443 -0.93 -25.16 2.85
CA ALA A 443 -2.30 -25.25 3.33
C ALA A 443 -2.52 -26.62 4.01
N PRO A 444 -3.07 -26.66 5.24
CA PRO A 444 -3.33 -27.93 5.89
C PRO A 444 -4.28 -28.73 4.99
N GLY A 445 -3.81 -29.89 4.53
CA GLY A 445 -4.68 -30.84 3.84
C GLY A 445 -5.84 -31.18 4.76
N THR A 446 -7.06 -31.01 4.24
CA THR A 446 -8.36 -31.40 4.82
C THR A 446 -8.30 -31.81 6.30
N LEU A 447 -8.53 -30.84 7.20
CA LEU A 447 -8.71 -31.08 8.64
C LEU A 447 -10.10 -31.69 8.95
N SER A 448 -10.57 -32.61 8.11
CA SER A 448 -11.93 -33.18 8.08
C SER A 448 -12.23 -34.21 9.17
N THR A 449 -11.47 -34.21 10.28
CA THR A 449 -11.61 -35.17 11.38
C THR A 449 -11.65 -34.50 12.76
N LEU A 450 -12.29 -33.33 12.87
CA LEU A 450 -12.54 -32.65 14.14
C LEU A 450 -14.04 -32.38 14.30
N GLU A 451 -14.54 -32.60 15.51
CA GLU A 451 -15.97 -32.50 15.86
C GLU A 451 -16.44 -31.04 15.78
N GLY A 452 -17.46 -30.77 14.96
CA GLY A 452 -18.02 -29.42 14.74
C GLY A 452 -17.93 -28.95 13.29
N GLU A 453 -18.80 -29.50 12.43
CA GLU A 453 -18.79 -29.31 10.97
C GLU A 453 -18.62 -27.83 10.55
N ALA A 454 -19.40 -26.92 11.15
CA ALA A 454 -19.41 -25.50 10.77
C ALA A 454 -18.17 -24.70 11.19
N GLU A 455 -17.41 -25.14 12.21
CA GLU A 455 -16.16 -24.47 12.63
C GLU A 455 -14.95 -25.06 11.91
N ALA A 456 -14.97 -26.36 11.61
CA ALA A 456 -13.96 -27.03 10.79
C ALA A 456 -13.92 -26.49 9.34
N GLU A 457 -15.08 -26.24 8.73
CA GLU A 457 -15.18 -25.60 7.40
C GLU A 457 -14.51 -24.22 7.35
N ALA A 458 -14.69 -23.41 8.40
CA ALA A 458 -14.17 -22.04 8.44
C ALA A 458 -12.63 -22.00 8.39
N ALA A 459 -11.97 -22.93 9.09
CA ALA A 459 -10.52 -23.04 9.17
C ALA A 459 -9.83 -23.51 7.86
N ASN A 460 -10.58 -24.13 6.94
CA ASN A 460 -10.02 -24.69 5.72
C ASN A 460 -9.41 -23.62 4.80
N HIS A 461 -8.19 -23.89 4.31
CA HIS A 461 -7.43 -23.04 3.39
C HIS A 461 -7.21 -21.57 3.85
N VAL A 462 -7.30 -21.28 5.15
CA VAL A 462 -6.94 -19.98 5.73
C VAL A 462 -5.46 -19.99 6.13
N GLN A 463 -4.66 -19.07 5.58
CA GLN A 463 -3.29 -18.86 6.04
C GLN A 463 -3.28 -18.18 7.42
N PRO A 464 -2.65 -18.77 8.45
CA PRO A 464 -2.60 -18.15 9.78
C PRO A 464 -1.84 -16.81 9.74
N LEU A 465 -2.35 -15.80 10.44
CA LEU A 465 -1.65 -14.56 10.73
C LEU A 465 -0.94 -14.71 12.08
N CYS A 466 0.38 -14.61 12.10
CA CYS A 466 1.18 -14.58 13.31
C CYS A 466 1.38 -13.13 13.76
N VAL A 467 0.88 -12.80 14.95
CA VAL A 467 0.98 -11.47 15.56
C VAL A 467 1.86 -11.53 16.80
N VAL A 468 2.90 -10.71 16.83
CA VAL A 468 3.83 -10.53 17.95
C VAL A 468 3.54 -9.19 18.62
N MET A 469 3.23 -9.23 19.91
CA MET A 469 2.94 -8.06 20.73
C MET A 469 4.23 -7.43 21.30
N GLU A 470 4.13 -6.20 21.82
CA GLU A 470 5.28 -5.49 22.42
C GLU A 470 5.91 -6.25 23.61
N ASP A 471 5.14 -7.07 24.33
CA ASP A 471 5.60 -7.94 25.42
C ASP A 471 6.18 -9.30 24.96
N LEU A 472 6.36 -9.48 23.65
CA LEU A 472 6.81 -10.72 22.99
C LEU A 472 5.86 -11.93 23.15
N SER A 473 4.65 -11.73 23.65
CA SER A 473 3.60 -12.75 23.54
C SER A 473 3.13 -12.87 22.08
N VAL A 474 2.73 -14.08 21.68
CA VAL A 474 2.36 -14.39 20.28
C VAL A 474 0.95 -14.93 20.21
N MET A 475 0.21 -14.47 19.20
CA MET A 475 -1.14 -14.92 18.88
C MET A 475 -1.21 -15.35 17.41
N LEU A 476 -1.85 -16.49 17.14
CA LEU A 476 -2.19 -16.94 15.79
C LEU A 476 -3.67 -16.64 15.54
N LEU A 477 -3.98 -16.08 14.36
CA LEU A 477 -5.31 -15.59 14.01
C LEU A 477 -5.71 -16.02 12.58
N PRO A 478 -7.01 -16.09 12.22
CA PRO A 478 -8.19 -15.72 13.01
C PRO A 478 -8.47 -16.62 14.22
N PRO A 479 -9.29 -16.17 15.19
CA PRO A 479 -9.80 -16.98 16.30
C PRO A 479 -10.47 -18.30 15.86
N ALA A 480 -11.00 -18.37 14.64
CA ALA A 480 -11.48 -19.61 14.00
C ALA A 480 -10.45 -20.77 14.04
N LEU A 481 -9.15 -20.46 14.04
CA LEU A 481 -8.07 -21.46 14.09
C LEU A 481 -7.74 -21.95 15.51
N SER A 482 -8.41 -21.44 16.56
CA SER A 482 -8.08 -21.76 17.96
C SER A 482 -8.36 -23.20 18.39
N THR A 483 -9.16 -23.94 17.62
CA THR A 483 -9.40 -25.38 17.79
C THR A 483 -8.19 -26.24 17.40
N ILE A 484 -7.31 -25.72 16.53
CA ILE A 484 -6.14 -26.44 16.04
C ILE A 484 -4.96 -26.20 16.99
N ASN A 485 -4.23 -27.26 17.34
CA ASN A 485 -3.02 -27.15 18.15
C ASN A 485 -2.02 -26.16 17.50
N PRO A 486 -1.58 -25.10 18.20
CA PRO A 486 -0.77 -24.03 17.58
C PRO A 486 0.58 -24.51 17.05
N ARG A 487 1.11 -25.63 17.56
CA ARG A 487 2.32 -26.28 17.03
C ARG A 487 2.13 -26.83 15.60
N ASN A 488 0.91 -27.18 15.20
CA ASN A 488 0.59 -27.68 13.86
C ASN A 488 0.40 -26.55 12.83
N LEU A 489 0.12 -25.33 13.30
CA LEU A 489 -0.03 -24.12 12.47
C LEU A 489 1.31 -23.43 12.17
N LEU A 490 2.41 -23.89 12.75
CA LEU A 490 3.76 -23.36 12.53
C LEU A 490 4.57 -24.28 11.60
N PRO A 491 5.50 -23.74 10.79
CA PRO A 491 6.39 -24.55 9.97
C PRO A 491 7.24 -25.51 10.83
N VAL A 492 7.53 -26.71 10.30
CA VAL A 492 8.27 -27.77 11.01
C VAL A 492 9.64 -27.32 11.53
N HIS A 493 10.30 -26.40 10.81
CA HIS A 493 11.61 -25.85 11.20
C HIS A 493 11.53 -24.60 12.11
N GLY A 494 10.32 -24.20 12.49
CA GLY A 494 10.02 -22.99 13.26
C GLY A 494 9.78 -21.76 12.38
N LEU A 495 9.04 -20.78 12.92
CA LEU A 495 8.82 -19.49 12.26
C LEU A 495 9.83 -18.46 12.77
N TYR A 496 10.53 -17.82 11.85
CA TYR A 496 11.46 -16.72 12.10
C TYR A 496 10.83 -15.42 11.60
N VAL A 497 10.93 -14.36 12.38
CA VAL A 497 10.31 -13.07 12.08
C VAL A 497 11.26 -11.95 12.50
N PHE A 498 11.34 -10.86 11.75
CA PHE A 498 12.25 -9.74 12.04
C PHE A 498 11.48 -8.43 12.19
N ALA A 499 11.96 -7.56 13.08
CA ALA A 499 11.46 -6.21 13.27
C ALA A 499 12.53 -5.18 12.95
N LEU A 500 12.11 -4.09 12.30
CA LEU A 500 12.94 -2.95 11.92
C LEU A 500 12.53 -1.72 12.76
N ASN A 501 13.51 -1.01 13.30
CA ASN A 501 13.30 0.33 13.85
C ASN A 501 14.00 1.36 12.97
N THR A 502 13.28 2.40 12.56
CA THR A 502 13.77 3.39 11.60
C THR A 502 14.80 4.34 12.20
N GLU A 503 14.50 4.92 13.37
CA GLU A 503 15.34 5.89 14.07
C GLU A 503 15.38 5.55 15.59
N PRO A 504 16.55 5.19 16.17
CA PRO A 504 17.79 4.82 15.50
C PRO A 504 17.66 3.52 14.69
N ALA A 505 18.49 3.39 13.64
CA ALA A 505 18.52 2.19 12.80
C ALA A 505 18.92 0.93 13.60
N THR A 506 17.93 0.10 13.92
CA THR A 506 18.14 -1.20 14.56
C THR A 506 17.28 -2.29 13.93
N ILE A 507 17.77 -3.52 13.99
CA ILE A 507 17.12 -4.71 13.45
C ILE A 507 17.14 -5.77 14.53
N SER A 508 16.04 -6.52 14.69
CA SER A 508 15.96 -7.63 15.63
C SER A 508 15.28 -8.84 15.00
N GLY A 509 15.92 -10.00 15.12
CA GLY A 509 15.37 -11.29 14.68
C GLY A 509 14.81 -12.08 15.86
N TYR A 510 13.61 -12.62 15.68
CA TYR A 510 12.88 -13.41 16.65
C TYR A 510 12.54 -14.78 16.09
N ARG A 511 12.41 -15.77 16.97
CA ARG A 511 11.87 -17.10 16.67
C ARG A 511 10.62 -17.34 17.49
N VAL A 512 9.53 -17.75 16.84
CA VAL A 512 8.31 -18.14 17.53
C VAL A 512 8.50 -19.54 18.13
N MET A 513 8.35 -19.64 19.44
CA MET A 513 8.52 -20.85 20.23
C MET A 513 7.23 -21.15 21.00
N ALA A 514 6.89 -22.44 21.12
CA ALA A 514 5.81 -22.87 22.00
C ALA A 514 6.33 -23.09 23.42
N LEU A 515 5.70 -22.44 24.39
CA LEU A 515 5.96 -22.63 25.80
C LEU A 515 5.48 -24.03 26.23
N ASP A 516 6.25 -24.70 27.09
CA ASP A 516 5.80 -25.94 27.71
C ASP A 516 4.88 -25.66 28.91
N LYS A 517 3.86 -26.52 29.09
CA LYS A 517 2.68 -26.28 29.93
C LYS A 517 2.91 -26.12 31.44
N ASN A 518 4.17 -26.07 31.88
CA ASN A 518 4.55 -25.98 33.30
C ASN A 518 4.64 -24.54 33.84
N THR A 519 4.48 -23.51 32.98
CA THR A 519 4.45 -22.09 33.41
C THR A 519 3.04 -21.51 33.28
N THR A 520 2.41 -21.22 34.43
CA THR A 520 1.07 -20.65 34.53
C THR A 520 1.08 -19.13 34.27
N ALA A 521 0.67 -18.68 33.07
CA ALA A 521 0.11 -17.33 32.83
C ALA A 521 -0.33 -17.03 31.37
N ALA A 522 0.26 -17.66 30.35
CA ALA A 522 0.09 -17.22 28.95
C ALA A 522 -1.04 -17.98 28.20
N ALA A 523 -2.11 -17.26 27.82
CA ALA A 523 -3.33 -17.84 27.25
C ALA A 523 -3.18 -18.54 25.88
N THR A 524 -2.09 -18.31 25.14
CA THR A 524 -1.84 -18.91 23.81
C THR A 524 -0.69 -19.93 23.78
N GLY A 525 0.09 -20.05 24.86
CA GLY A 525 1.25 -20.96 24.90
C GLY A 525 2.34 -20.70 23.85
N LEU A 526 2.36 -19.51 23.22
CA LEU A 526 3.37 -19.11 22.23
C LEU A 526 4.07 -17.82 22.65
N THR A 527 5.39 -17.75 22.44
CA THR A 527 6.23 -16.58 22.75
C THR A 527 7.29 -16.37 21.67
N ALA A 528 7.66 -15.12 21.41
CA ALA A 528 8.74 -14.75 20.49
C ALA A 528 10.06 -14.60 21.24
N GLN A 529 11.00 -15.53 21.03
CA GLN A 529 12.33 -15.44 21.60
C GLN A 529 13.22 -14.55 20.70
N LEU A 530 13.85 -13.51 21.26
CA LEU A 530 14.89 -12.74 20.57
C LEU A 530 16.10 -13.64 20.31
N LEU A 531 16.54 -13.74 19.05
CA LEU A 531 17.72 -14.51 18.65
C LEU A 531 18.94 -13.61 18.45
N TRP A 532 18.77 -12.53 17.69
CA TRP A 532 19.86 -11.62 17.33
C TRP A 532 19.34 -10.18 17.27
N HIS A 533 20.22 -9.23 17.58
CA HIS A 533 19.92 -7.81 17.52
C HIS A 533 21.12 -7.08 16.92
N MET A 534 20.86 -6.24 15.93
CA MET A 534 21.87 -5.52 15.17
C MET A 534 21.60 -4.02 15.28
N HIS A 535 22.55 -3.28 15.83
CA HIS A 535 22.48 -1.83 15.96
C HIS A 535 23.35 -1.22 14.85
N LEU A 536 22.71 -0.70 13.79
CA LEU A 536 23.40 -0.16 12.61
C LEU A 536 23.83 1.30 12.78
N SER A 537 23.14 2.03 13.67
CA SER A 537 23.52 3.38 14.09
C SER A 537 24.69 3.34 15.08
N SER A 538 25.44 4.45 15.20
CA SER A 538 26.47 4.64 16.24
C SER A 538 26.53 6.11 16.64
N GLU A 539 27.13 6.45 17.78
CA GLU A 539 27.26 7.85 18.21
C GLU A 539 28.07 8.69 17.20
N ASP A 540 29.12 8.12 16.60
CA ASP A 540 29.94 8.75 15.56
C ASP A 540 29.26 8.80 14.18
N TYR A 541 28.32 7.88 13.95
CA TYR A 541 27.63 7.64 12.69
C TYR A 541 26.13 7.42 12.96
N PRO A 542 25.38 8.47 13.33
CA PRO A 542 23.94 8.34 13.51
C PRO A 542 23.31 7.96 12.17
N GLN A 543 22.68 6.78 12.14
CA GLN A 543 22.02 6.23 10.96
C GLN A 543 20.54 5.98 11.22
N ARG A 544 19.76 6.14 10.15
CA ARG A 544 18.35 5.75 10.04
C ARG A 544 18.14 4.75 8.91
N ILE A 545 17.13 3.90 9.00
CA ILE A 545 16.72 3.06 7.88
C ILE A 545 15.95 3.93 6.86
N LEU A 546 16.41 3.93 5.60
CA LEU A 546 15.75 4.63 4.49
C LEU A 546 14.78 3.72 3.74
N GLN A 547 15.24 2.52 3.38
CA GLN A 547 14.49 1.50 2.66
C GLN A 547 14.91 0.11 3.14
N ALA A 548 13.96 -0.83 3.10
CA ALA A 548 14.21 -2.24 3.32
C ALA A 548 13.43 -3.05 2.29
N ALA A 549 14.05 -4.09 1.74
CA ALA A 549 13.46 -4.94 0.71
C ALA A 549 13.75 -6.42 0.98
N VAL A 550 12.77 -7.24 0.66
CA VAL A 550 12.78 -8.71 0.73
C VAL A 550 12.26 -9.22 -0.62
N HIS A 551 12.51 -10.49 -0.94
CA HIS A 551 11.84 -11.15 -2.05
C HIS A 551 10.31 -10.96 -2.00
N PRO A 552 9.65 -10.62 -3.12
CA PRO A 552 8.20 -10.62 -3.20
C PRO A 552 7.65 -12.01 -2.86
N PRO A 553 6.60 -12.14 -2.01
CA PRO A 553 6.15 -13.44 -1.50
C PRO A 553 5.59 -14.37 -2.60
N ASN A 554 5.16 -13.79 -3.72
CA ASN A 554 4.64 -14.50 -4.89
C ASN A 554 5.69 -14.65 -6.02
N GLU A 555 6.97 -14.39 -5.73
CA GLU A 555 8.06 -14.57 -6.70
C GLU A 555 8.42 -16.05 -6.85
N HIS A 556 8.27 -16.58 -8.07
CA HIS A 556 8.82 -17.88 -8.46
C HIS A 556 10.11 -17.72 -9.28
N VAL A 557 11.06 -18.63 -9.07
CA VAL A 557 12.35 -18.67 -9.79
C VAL A 557 12.39 -19.92 -10.65
N TYR A 558 12.26 -19.76 -11.97
CA TYR A 558 12.23 -20.89 -12.89
C TYR A 558 13.59 -21.59 -13.04
N SER A 559 14.66 -20.81 -13.26
CA SER A 559 16.02 -21.36 -13.43
C SER A 559 16.94 -21.03 -12.26
N MET A 560 17.48 -22.08 -11.63
CA MET A 560 18.49 -22.02 -10.55
C MET A 560 19.91 -21.68 -11.05
N GLY A 561 20.16 -21.79 -12.35
CA GLY A 561 21.47 -21.50 -12.95
C GLY A 561 21.36 -20.66 -14.22
N ARG A 562 22.49 -20.11 -14.65
CA ARG A 562 22.67 -19.45 -15.94
C ARG A 562 23.72 -20.20 -16.74
N VAL A 563 23.40 -20.56 -17.97
CA VAL A 563 24.36 -21.19 -18.89
C VAL A 563 25.30 -20.10 -19.43
N LEU A 564 26.59 -20.37 -19.37
CA LEU A 564 27.67 -19.52 -19.89
C LEU A 564 28.03 -19.91 -21.33
N GLY A 565 28.79 -19.07 -22.03
CA GLY A 565 29.21 -19.34 -23.43
C GLY A 565 30.02 -20.62 -23.59
N ASP A 566 30.86 -20.94 -22.60
CA ASP A 566 31.63 -22.20 -22.51
C ASP A 566 30.79 -23.44 -22.16
N ARG A 567 29.46 -23.28 -22.04
CA ARG A 567 28.45 -24.27 -21.63
C ARG A 567 28.52 -24.70 -20.16
N ASN A 568 29.35 -24.07 -19.34
CA ASN A 568 29.29 -24.25 -17.89
C ASN A 568 28.04 -23.56 -17.33
N VAL A 569 27.66 -23.94 -16.10
CA VAL A 569 26.48 -23.39 -15.42
C VAL A 569 26.92 -22.59 -14.20
N LEU A 570 26.65 -21.29 -14.23
CA LEU A 570 26.83 -20.40 -13.10
C LEU A 570 25.56 -20.46 -12.23
N TYR A 571 25.67 -21.08 -11.05
CA TYR A 571 24.54 -21.27 -10.14
C TYR A 571 24.22 -19.99 -9.35
N LYS A 572 22.94 -19.62 -9.33
CA LYS A 572 22.44 -18.45 -8.61
C LYS A 572 22.38 -18.73 -7.11
N TYR A 573 22.85 -17.78 -6.30
CA TYR A 573 22.63 -17.83 -4.86
C TYR A 573 21.24 -17.25 -4.54
N VAL A 574 20.25 -18.12 -4.38
CA VAL A 574 18.85 -17.74 -4.06
C VAL A 574 18.60 -18.01 -2.58
N ASN A 575 18.57 -16.95 -1.76
CA ASN A 575 18.25 -17.04 -0.34
C ASN A 575 16.86 -16.45 -0.07
N PRO A 576 15.82 -17.27 0.21
CA PRO A 576 14.46 -16.77 0.44
C PRO A 576 14.34 -15.91 1.71
N ASN A 577 15.31 -16.01 2.63
CA ASN A 577 15.34 -15.28 3.90
C ASN A 577 16.21 -13.99 3.83
N LEU A 578 16.60 -13.58 2.61
CA LEU A 578 17.43 -12.40 2.38
C LEU A 578 16.66 -11.10 2.61
N LEU A 579 17.23 -10.23 3.44
CA LEU A 579 16.79 -8.87 3.68
C LEU A 579 17.89 -7.91 3.24
N ALA A 580 17.57 -7.02 2.31
CA ALA A 580 18.41 -5.87 1.98
C ALA A 580 17.93 -4.65 2.78
N VAL A 581 18.84 -3.95 3.45
CA VAL A 581 18.54 -2.73 4.21
C VAL A 581 19.47 -1.61 3.77
N MET A 582 18.90 -0.48 3.35
CA MET A 582 19.62 0.76 3.13
C MET A 582 19.47 1.69 4.34
N THR A 583 20.60 2.13 4.89
CA THR A 583 20.64 3.16 5.92
C THR A 583 21.23 4.45 5.38
N GLY A 584 20.76 5.58 5.91
CA GLY A 584 21.27 6.91 5.62
C GLY A 584 21.75 7.57 6.90
N GLY A 585 22.84 8.32 6.83
CA GLY A 585 23.39 9.01 7.99
C GLY A 585 24.41 10.08 7.63
N VAL A 586 25.00 10.69 8.65
CA VAL A 586 26.11 11.65 8.52
C VAL A 586 27.29 11.18 9.34
N SER A 587 28.50 11.27 8.78
CA SER A 587 29.72 10.95 9.51
C SER A 587 30.18 12.16 10.33
N LYS A 588 30.01 12.12 11.65
CA LYS A 588 30.55 13.16 12.54
C LYS A 588 32.08 13.21 12.44
N ALA A 589 32.71 12.04 12.42
CA ALA A 589 34.16 11.87 12.28
C ALA A 589 34.76 12.47 10.98
N ARG A 590 33.95 12.67 9.92
CA ARG A 590 34.37 13.27 8.64
C ARG A 590 33.63 14.57 8.34
N GLY A 591 33.43 15.41 9.35
CA GLY A 591 32.92 16.78 9.15
C GLY A 591 31.47 16.86 8.66
N GLY A 592 30.64 15.87 9.00
CA GLY A 592 29.21 15.86 8.66
C GLY A 592 28.87 15.38 7.25
N LEU A 593 29.83 14.78 6.51
CA LEU A 593 29.57 14.25 5.17
C LEU A 593 28.47 13.17 5.20
N PRO A 594 27.49 13.22 4.28
CA PRO A 594 26.42 12.24 4.21
C PRO A 594 26.94 10.91 3.63
N LEU A 595 26.40 9.82 4.16
CA LEU A 595 26.72 8.45 3.78
C LEU A 595 25.43 7.65 3.64
N ILE A 596 25.44 6.71 2.69
CA ILE A 596 24.40 5.69 2.55
C ILE A 596 25.09 4.33 2.59
N SER A 597 24.61 3.44 3.45
CA SER A 597 25.12 2.07 3.55
C SER A 597 24.05 1.09 3.12
N LEU A 598 24.44 0.04 2.40
CA LEU A 598 23.61 -1.12 2.08
C LEU A 598 24.12 -2.33 2.86
N TYR A 599 23.22 -3.06 3.50
CA TYR A 599 23.50 -4.31 4.19
C TYR A 599 22.61 -5.42 3.62
N LEU A 600 23.22 -6.54 3.24
CA LEU A 600 22.52 -7.78 2.86
C LEU A 600 22.61 -8.73 4.06
N ILE A 601 21.47 -9.09 4.63
CA ILE A 601 21.37 -9.79 5.91
C ILE A 601 20.50 -11.05 5.74
N ASP A 602 20.96 -12.18 6.26
CA ASP A 602 20.11 -13.36 6.42
C ASP A 602 19.24 -13.19 7.67
N THR A 603 17.91 -13.18 7.52
CA THR A 603 16.99 -12.89 8.63
C THR A 603 16.85 -14.02 9.65
N VAL A 604 17.21 -15.25 9.28
CA VAL A 604 17.15 -16.43 10.16
C VAL A 604 18.40 -16.50 11.02
N ALA A 605 19.59 -16.38 10.40
CA ALA A 605 20.87 -16.50 11.07
C ALA A 605 21.38 -15.18 11.69
N GLY A 606 20.92 -14.03 11.21
CA GLY A 606 21.42 -12.71 11.60
C GLY A 606 22.80 -12.35 11.01
N GLN A 607 23.29 -13.15 10.04
CA GLN A 607 24.58 -12.93 9.40
C GLN A 607 24.49 -11.82 8.35
N ILE A 608 25.43 -10.87 8.37
CA ILE A 608 25.66 -9.95 7.26
C ILE A 608 26.41 -10.71 6.17
N ILE A 609 25.76 -10.91 5.03
CA ILE A 609 26.32 -11.54 3.83
C ILE A 609 27.23 -10.55 3.10
N HIS A 610 26.79 -9.29 2.99
CA HIS A 610 27.53 -8.24 2.31
C HIS A 610 27.20 -6.85 2.87
N SER A 611 28.14 -5.91 2.77
CA SER A 611 27.93 -4.51 3.15
C SER A 611 28.69 -3.55 2.23
N VAL A 612 28.02 -2.51 1.75
CA VAL A 612 28.63 -1.43 0.95
C VAL A 612 28.36 -0.08 1.59
N VAL A 613 29.33 0.83 1.56
CA VAL A 613 29.20 2.19 2.09
C VAL A 613 29.53 3.21 1.01
N HIS A 614 28.51 3.96 0.59
CA HIS A 614 28.63 5.09 -0.33
C HIS A 614 28.90 6.38 0.45
N GLN A 615 30.01 7.04 0.14
CA GLN A 615 30.38 8.33 0.74
C GLN A 615 29.94 9.47 -0.19
N ARG A 616 29.49 10.59 0.38
CA ARG A 616 28.90 11.73 -0.37
C ARG A 616 27.67 11.30 -1.17
N ALA A 617 26.80 10.58 -0.50
CA ALA A 617 25.62 9.94 -1.04
C ALA A 617 24.38 10.44 -0.30
N SER A 618 23.30 10.73 -1.02
CA SER A 618 22.02 11.14 -0.42
C SER A 618 20.81 10.52 -1.11
N GLU A 619 19.65 10.78 -0.52
CA GLU A 619 18.33 10.57 -1.13
C GLU A 619 18.21 11.40 -2.44
N PRO A 620 17.34 11.00 -3.40
CA PRO A 620 16.41 9.87 -3.37
C PRO A 620 17.10 8.50 -3.45
N THR A 621 16.51 7.51 -2.76
CA THR A 621 16.97 6.11 -2.77
C THR A 621 15.80 5.16 -3.00
N SER A 622 16.02 4.14 -3.81
CA SER A 622 15.10 3.01 -3.99
C SER A 622 15.87 1.71 -3.97
N LEU A 623 15.23 0.63 -3.53
CA LEU A 623 15.85 -0.67 -3.28
C LEU A 623 14.86 -1.77 -3.67
N VAL A 624 15.29 -2.73 -4.48
CA VAL A 624 14.53 -3.95 -4.76
C VAL A 624 15.46 -5.18 -4.73
N VAL A 625 14.91 -6.27 -4.22
CA VAL A 625 15.50 -7.62 -4.22
C VAL A 625 14.61 -8.51 -5.09
N SER A 626 15.21 -9.32 -5.95
CA SER A 626 14.50 -10.27 -6.83
C SER A 626 15.44 -11.40 -7.22
N GLU A 627 14.97 -12.66 -7.22
CA GLU A 627 15.75 -13.86 -7.54
C GLU A 627 17.06 -14.05 -6.75
N ASN A 628 18.16 -13.54 -7.29
CA ASN A 628 19.52 -13.63 -6.76
C ASN A 628 20.22 -12.27 -6.84
N TRP A 629 19.48 -11.19 -7.05
CA TRP A 629 20.03 -9.89 -7.35
C TRP A 629 19.34 -8.76 -6.59
N VAL A 630 20.11 -7.70 -6.35
CA VAL A 630 19.71 -6.51 -5.63
C VAL A 630 20.01 -5.30 -6.52
N LEU A 631 18.99 -4.51 -6.78
CA LEU A 631 19.12 -3.24 -7.49
C LEU A 631 18.79 -2.12 -6.52
N TYR A 632 19.67 -1.12 -6.44
CA TYR A 632 19.43 0.06 -5.65
C TYR A 632 19.93 1.33 -6.33
N SER A 633 19.33 2.46 -5.97
CA SER A 633 19.69 3.79 -6.46
C SER A 633 20.16 4.70 -5.33
N VAL A 634 21.15 5.53 -5.65
CA VAL A 634 21.75 6.51 -4.74
C VAL A 634 22.01 7.81 -5.52
N TYR A 635 21.73 8.97 -4.92
CA TYR A 635 22.19 10.23 -5.48
C TYR A 635 23.63 10.52 -5.05
N ASN A 636 24.56 10.51 -6.01
CA ASN A 636 25.97 10.76 -5.76
C ASN A 636 26.26 12.26 -5.85
N GLN A 637 26.58 12.88 -4.71
CA GLN A 637 26.84 14.32 -4.59
C GLN A 637 28.18 14.75 -5.19
N ARG A 638 29.10 13.82 -5.48
CA ARG A 638 30.38 14.13 -6.14
C ARG A 638 30.20 14.26 -7.65
N SER A 639 29.37 13.41 -8.25
CA SER A 639 29.07 13.38 -9.69
C SER A 639 27.75 14.09 -10.05
N LEU A 640 27.00 14.58 -9.05
CA LEU A 640 25.73 15.30 -9.14
C LEU A 640 24.66 14.56 -9.97
N ARG A 641 24.61 13.23 -9.84
CA ARG A 641 23.73 12.35 -10.62
C ARG A 641 23.25 11.15 -9.80
N THR A 642 22.14 10.56 -10.24
CA THR A 642 21.64 9.30 -9.71
C THR A 642 22.44 8.13 -10.29
N GLU A 643 22.98 7.28 -9.43
CA GLU A 643 23.74 6.09 -9.79
C GLU A 643 22.95 4.85 -9.31
N PHE A 644 22.71 3.92 -10.23
CA PHE A 644 22.02 2.66 -10.01
C PHE A 644 23.05 1.54 -9.91
N THR A 645 23.13 0.84 -8.79
CA THR A 645 24.06 -0.29 -8.64
C THR A 645 23.26 -1.59 -8.63
N VAL A 646 23.62 -2.48 -9.54
CA VAL A 646 23.18 -3.88 -9.57
C VAL A 646 24.20 -4.72 -8.84
N MET A 647 23.73 -5.64 -8.00
CA MET A 647 24.49 -6.74 -7.42
C MET A 647 23.83 -8.06 -7.83
N GLU A 648 24.57 -9.01 -8.38
CA GLU A 648 24.11 -10.40 -8.58
C GLU A 648 24.94 -11.32 -7.68
N LEU A 649 24.26 -12.23 -6.98
CA LEU A 649 24.83 -13.18 -6.04
C LEU A 649 24.85 -14.58 -6.67
N PHE A 650 26.01 -15.24 -6.64
CA PHE A 650 26.24 -16.57 -7.19
C PHE A 650 26.81 -17.52 -6.13
N GLU A 651 26.59 -18.82 -6.31
CA GLU A 651 27.22 -19.82 -5.44
C GLU A 651 28.75 -19.82 -5.64
N PRO A 652 29.55 -20.04 -4.58
CA PRO A 652 31.00 -19.92 -4.70
C PRO A 652 31.58 -21.04 -5.57
N HIS A 653 32.33 -20.66 -6.61
CA HIS A 653 32.80 -21.56 -7.69
C HIS A 653 33.51 -22.83 -7.21
N HIS A 654 34.19 -22.80 -6.06
CA HIS A 654 34.92 -23.94 -5.50
C HIS A 654 34.05 -24.94 -4.71
N THR A 655 32.76 -24.64 -4.51
CA THR A 655 31.86 -25.43 -3.64
C THR A 655 30.61 -25.92 -4.35
N THR A 656 30.36 -25.46 -5.58
CA THR A 656 29.19 -25.80 -6.41
C THR A 656 29.01 -27.31 -6.59
N GLU A 657 30.09 -28.05 -6.84
CA GLU A 657 30.10 -29.51 -7.04
C GLU A 657 29.57 -30.30 -5.84
N ASN A 658 29.67 -29.75 -4.61
CA ASN A 658 29.19 -30.39 -3.38
C ASN A 658 27.78 -29.92 -2.96
N LEU A 659 27.30 -28.79 -3.51
CA LEU A 659 26.07 -28.12 -3.10
C LEU A 659 24.90 -28.34 -4.06
N VAL A 660 25.20 -28.47 -5.36
CA VAL A 660 24.18 -28.65 -6.40
C VAL A 660 24.33 -30.05 -6.99
N PRO A 661 23.27 -30.90 -6.96
CA PRO A 661 23.34 -32.23 -7.56
C PRO A 661 23.65 -32.14 -9.05
N SER A 662 24.40 -33.12 -9.58
CA SER A 662 24.73 -33.10 -11.01
C SER A 662 23.47 -33.25 -11.86
N PRO A 663 23.48 -32.81 -13.13
CA PRO A 663 22.33 -32.99 -14.02
C PRO A 663 21.88 -34.44 -14.16
N TRP A 664 22.80 -35.40 -14.00
CA TRP A 664 22.49 -36.83 -13.99
C TRP A 664 21.79 -37.29 -12.71
N ASP A 665 22.21 -36.78 -11.54
CA ASP A 665 21.54 -37.08 -10.26
C ASP A 665 20.09 -36.59 -10.29
N ILE A 666 19.88 -35.32 -10.70
CA ILE A 666 18.55 -34.72 -10.86
C ILE A 666 17.67 -35.57 -11.79
N LEU A 667 18.23 -36.00 -12.92
CA LEU A 667 17.52 -36.80 -13.91
C LEU A 667 17.15 -38.18 -13.34
N VAL A 668 18.08 -38.89 -12.70
CA VAL A 668 17.82 -40.20 -12.08
C VAL A 668 16.79 -40.09 -10.97
N ASP A 669 16.89 -39.09 -10.09
CA ASP A 669 15.93 -38.85 -9.02
C ASP A 669 14.53 -38.51 -9.54
N SER A 670 14.41 -37.88 -10.72
CA SER A 670 13.11 -37.61 -11.34
C SER A 670 12.37 -38.87 -11.82
N PHE A 671 13.10 -39.98 -12.06
CA PHE A 671 12.54 -41.26 -12.49
C PHE A 671 12.33 -42.28 -11.35
N VAL A 672 12.83 -42.01 -10.14
CA VAL A 672 12.75 -42.95 -9.01
C VAL A 672 11.75 -42.44 -7.95
N PRO A 673 10.65 -43.17 -7.67
CA PRO A 673 9.74 -42.81 -6.59
C PRO A 673 10.47 -42.77 -5.23
N PRO A 674 10.19 -41.79 -4.35
CA PRO A 674 10.90 -41.63 -3.08
C PRO A 674 10.58 -42.77 -2.12
N SER A 675 11.43 -43.80 -2.14
CA SER A 675 11.44 -44.87 -1.14
C SER A 675 11.93 -44.37 0.22
N SER A 676 11.68 -45.13 1.29
CA SER A 676 11.89 -44.67 2.67
C SER A 676 13.33 -44.31 3.02
N SER A 677 14.34 -44.82 2.29
CA SER A 677 15.75 -44.49 2.46
C SER A 677 16.16 -43.14 1.83
N ALA A 678 15.45 -42.67 0.79
CA ALA A 678 15.78 -41.41 0.09
C ALA A 678 15.50 -40.15 0.94
N LYS A 679 14.70 -40.27 2.01
CA LYS A 679 14.37 -39.15 2.92
C LYS A 679 15.58 -38.53 3.62
N SER A 680 16.66 -39.31 3.82
CA SER A 680 17.90 -38.83 4.43
C SER A 680 18.63 -37.85 3.51
N ASP A 681 18.70 -38.15 2.22
CA ASP A 681 19.45 -37.34 1.25
C ASP A 681 18.65 -36.12 0.78
N SER A 682 17.31 -36.18 0.77
CA SER A 682 16.46 -35.03 0.47
C SER A 682 16.68 -33.84 1.42
N GLN A 683 17.07 -34.09 2.69
CA GLN A 683 17.38 -33.02 3.64
C GLN A 683 18.68 -32.26 3.32
N LYS A 684 19.62 -32.85 2.58
CA LYS A 684 20.85 -32.15 2.16
C LYS A 684 20.60 -31.12 1.06
N ARG A 685 19.53 -31.29 0.28
CA ARG A 685 19.23 -30.57 -0.97
C ARG A 685 18.33 -29.33 -0.77
N GLN A 686 17.88 -29.07 0.46
CA GLN A 686 17.07 -27.91 0.79
C GLN A 686 17.95 -26.74 1.27
N PHE A 687 17.65 -25.53 0.81
CA PHE A 687 18.33 -24.32 1.28
C PHE A 687 18.08 -24.12 2.79
N SER A 688 19.15 -24.01 3.58
CA SER A 688 19.07 -23.73 5.01
C SER A 688 20.06 -22.64 5.41
N SER A 689 19.53 -21.47 5.77
CA SER A 689 20.27 -20.32 6.29
C SER A 689 21.20 -20.70 7.44
N LEU A 690 20.71 -21.48 8.42
CA LEU A 690 21.48 -21.90 9.59
C LEU A 690 22.68 -22.78 9.21
N ARG A 691 22.52 -23.68 8.22
CA ARG A 691 23.62 -24.53 7.75
C ARG A 691 24.69 -23.68 7.04
N ARG A 692 24.29 -22.79 6.12
CA ARG A 692 25.24 -21.91 5.42
C ARG A 692 25.99 -20.97 6.36
N ALA A 693 25.31 -20.44 7.36
CA ALA A 693 25.95 -19.63 8.41
C ALA A 693 26.94 -20.44 9.27
N ALA A 694 26.57 -21.67 9.67
CA ALA A 694 27.45 -22.54 10.46
C ALA A 694 28.75 -22.90 9.72
N HIS A 695 28.66 -23.24 8.43
CA HIS A 695 29.84 -23.49 7.57
C HIS A 695 30.72 -22.24 7.44
N SER A 696 30.11 -21.06 7.28
CA SER A 696 30.83 -19.79 7.18
C SER A 696 31.59 -19.41 8.46
N ALA A 697 31.06 -19.77 9.63
CA ALA A 697 31.66 -19.44 10.92
C ALA A 697 32.76 -20.41 11.40
N HIS A 698 32.65 -21.71 11.06
CA HIS A 698 33.52 -22.76 11.61
C HIS A 698 34.47 -23.41 10.59
N GLY A 699 34.34 -23.11 9.30
CA GLY A 699 35.17 -23.71 8.25
C GLY A 699 34.91 -25.21 8.10
N GLY A 700 33.77 -25.57 7.53
CA GLY A 700 33.43 -26.98 7.26
C GLY A 700 34.36 -27.63 6.22
N SER A 701 34.25 -28.96 6.07
CA SER A 701 34.92 -29.73 5.00
C SER A 701 34.67 -29.16 3.61
N ASP A 702 33.50 -28.56 3.42
CA ASP A 702 32.98 -28.07 2.15
C ASP A 702 33.34 -26.58 1.91
N GLY A 703 34.17 -25.98 2.78
CA GLY A 703 34.61 -24.59 2.67
C GLY A 703 33.65 -23.55 3.25
N VAL A 704 33.93 -22.27 2.93
CA VAL A 704 33.14 -21.10 3.34
C VAL A 704 32.04 -20.85 2.31
N LEU A 705 30.79 -20.77 2.76
CA LEU A 705 29.60 -20.71 1.90
C LEU A 705 29.03 -19.29 1.74
N ILE A 706 29.92 -18.31 1.59
CA ILE A 706 29.58 -16.90 1.31
C ILE A 706 29.50 -16.72 -0.23
N PRO A 707 28.42 -16.16 -0.78
CA PRO A 707 28.25 -16.05 -2.23
C PRO A 707 29.30 -15.14 -2.90
N ASP A 708 29.63 -15.48 -4.15
CA ASP A 708 30.37 -14.61 -5.05
C ASP A 708 29.45 -13.47 -5.52
N ILE A 709 29.84 -12.21 -5.31
CA ILE A 709 29.01 -11.04 -5.61
C ILE A 709 29.62 -10.22 -6.74
N LEU A 710 28.89 -10.15 -7.86
CA LEU A 710 29.26 -9.31 -9.00
C LEU A 710 28.44 -8.03 -8.96
N GLN A 711 29.10 -6.87 -9.03
CA GLN A 711 28.43 -5.58 -8.95
C GLN A 711 28.85 -4.61 -10.06
N ARG A 712 27.91 -3.78 -10.52
CA ARG A 712 28.15 -2.73 -11.54
C ARG A 712 27.22 -1.55 -11.31
N ALA A 713 27.75 -0.35 -11.52
CA ALA A 713 26.99 0.89 -11.49
C ALA A 713 26.54 1.31 -12.90
N PHE A 714 25.38 1.92 -12.99
CA PHE A 714 24.76 2.51 -14.18
C PHE A 714 24.19 3.88 -13.83
N ILE A 715 23.85 4.68 -14.84
CA ILE A 715 23.38 6.06 -14.72
C ILE A 715 22.11 6.19 -15.56
N LEU A 716 21.13 6.94 -15.06
CA LEU A 716 19.92 7.28 -15.80
C LEU A 716 19.86 8.80 -15.98
N GLY A 717 19.45 9.28 -17.16
CA GLY A 717 19.37 10.71 -17.46
C GLY A 717 18.26 11.48 -16.71
N SER A 718 17.44 10.78 -15.91
CA SER A 718 16.38 11.38 -15.09
C SER A 718 16.46 10.85 -13.64
N PRO A 719 16.27 11.70 -12.61
CA PRO A 719 16.19 11.25 -11.23
C PRO A 719 14.91 10.45 -10.95
N LEU A 720 15.00 9.55 -9.97
CA LEU A 720 13.93 8.66 -9.54
C LEU A 720 13.26 9.20 -8.27
N ARG A 721 11.96 8.97 -8.07
CA ARG A 721 11.33 9.16 -6.75
C ARG A 721 11.80 8.07 -5.77
N SER A 722 11.96 8.45 -4.49
CA SER A 722 12.31 7.53 -3.40
C SER A 722 11.22 6.47 -3.24
N GLY A 723 11.60 5.18 -3.27
CA GLY A 723 10.68 4.04 -3.21
C GLY A 723 9.99 3.67 -4.54
N ALA A 724 10.15 4.44 -5.61
CA ALA A 724 9.47 4.23 -6.89
C ALA A 724 10.28 3.33 -7.86
N LEU A 725 10.65 2.14 -7.39
CA LEU A 725 11.32 1.09 -8.17
C LEU A 725 10.59 -0.24 -7.94
N ALA A 726 10.26 -0.97 -9.02
CA ALA A 726 9.65 -2.29 -8.94
C ALA A 726 10.13 -3.22 -10.07
N VAL A 727 9.71 -4.49 -10.01
CA VAL A 727 10.15 -5.57 -10.91
C VAL A 727 8.92 -6.34 -11.38
N SER A 728 8.83 -6.68 -12.66
CA SER A 728 7.75 -7.50 -13.21
C SER A 728 7.67 -8.89 -12.54
N LEU A 729 6.47 -9.33 -12.16
CA LEU A 729 6.22 -10.65 -11.57
C LEU A 729 5.21 -11.44 -12.40
N THR A 730 5.47 -12.73 -12.60
CA THR A 730 4.64 -13.70 -13.33
C THR A 730 4.55 -15.02 -12.55
N GLU A 731 3.58 -15.89 -12.85
CA GLU A 731 3.26 -17.06 -12.03
C GLU A 731 4.39 -18.09 -11.94
N ARG A 732 5.23 -18.20 -12.98
CA ARG A 732 6.33 -19.18 -13.07
C ARG A 732 7.71 -18.55 -13.08
N GLY A 733 7.83 -17.26 -13.39
CA GLY A 733 9.11 -16.57 -13.52
C GLY A 733 9.93 -17.06 -14.73
N ILE A 734 9.25 -17.41 -15.82
CA ILE A 734 9.83 -17.84 -17.10
C ILE A 734 10.10 -16.62 -18.00
N THR A 735 9.20 -15.63 -18.03
CA THR A 735 9.41 -14.42 -18.83
C THR A 735 10.63 -13.63 -18.36
N ALA A 736 11.28 -12.90 -19.26
CA ALA A 736 12.37 -12.01 -18.87
C ALA A 736 11.85 -10.92 -17.91
N LYS A 737 12.63 -10.57 -16.88
CA LYS A 737 12.21 -9.52 -15.94
C LYS A 737 12.43 -8.13 -16.51
N SER A 738 11.44 -7.26 -16.34
CA SER A 738 11.59 -5.81 -16.53
C SER A 738 11.62 -5.06 -15.20
N LEU A 739 12.24 -3.90 -15.24
CA LEU A 739 12.44 -2.96 -14.15
C LEU A 739 11.59 -1.74 -14.41
N LEU A 740 10.81 -1.33 -13.41
CA LEU A 740 9.87 -0.22 -13.50
C LEU A 740 10.37 0.95 -12.67
N PHE A 741 10.64 2.07 -13.33
CA PHE A 741 11.20 3.29 -12.73
C PHE A 741 10.16 4.41 -12.71
N GLY A 742 9.75 4.86 -11.52
CA GLY A 742 8.92 6.06 -11.35
C GLY A 742 9.78 7.32 -11.31
N LEU A 743 9.89 8.00 -12.45
CA LEU A 743 10.75 9.17 -12.60
C LEU A 743 10.18 10.39 -11.86
N GLU A 744 11.04 11.31 -11.45
CA GLU A 744 10.64 12.56 -10.79
C GLU A 744 9.70 13.42 -11.66
N ALA A 745 9.84 13.32 -12.98
CA ALA A 745 8.98 13.95 -13.98
C ALA A 745 7.56 13.34 -14.11
N GLY A 746 7.24 12.31 -13.30
CA GLY A 746 5.93 11.67 -13.27
C GLY A 746 5.68 10.62 -14.36
N SER A 747 6.68 10.33 -15.20
CA SER A 747 6.61 9.23 -16.17
C SER A 747 7.06 7.90 -15.59
N LEU A 748 6.41 6.81 -15.99
CA LEU A 748 6.83 5.44 -15.68
C LEU A 748 7.66 4.88 -16.84
N LEU A 749 8.90 4.52 -16.58
CA LEU A 749 9.82 3.93 -17.56
C LEU A 749 10.01 2.43 -17.30
N GLU A 750 9.84 1.59 -18.32
CA GLU A 750 10.13 0.16 -18.29
C GLU A 750 11.48 -0.13 -18.99
N LEU A 751 12.42 -0.80 -18.32
CA LEU A 751 13.66 -1.30 -18.95
C LEU A 751 13.85 -2.79 -18.65
N PRO A 752 14.30 -3.62 -19.62
CA PRO A 752 14.59 -5.02 -19.37
C PRO A 752 15.82 -5.20 -18.47
N LYS A 753 15.77 -6.15 -17.53
CA LYS A 753 16.85 -6.49 -16.59
C LYS A 753 18.16 -6.92 -17.28
N SER A 754 18.10 -7.38 -18.53
CA SER A 754 19.27 -7.73 -19.34
C SER A 754 20.21 -6.55 -19.61
N LEU A 755 19.68 -5.31 -19.67
CA LEU A 755 20.53 -4.11 -19.77
C LEU A 755 21.36 -3.90 -18.50
N LEU A 756 20.83 -4.31 -17.35
CA LEU A 756 21.41 -4.11 -16.03
C LEU A 756 22.08 -5.41 -15.53
N ASP A 757 23.02 -5.96 -16.31
CA ASP A 757 23.83 -7.13 -15.96
C ASP A 757 25.25 -6.69 -15.51
N PRO A 758 25.74 -7.08 -14.32
CA PRO A 758 27.04 -6.63 -13.83
C PRO A 758 28.24 -7.21 -14.59
N ARG A 759 28.04 -8.32 -15.31
CA ARG A 759 29.07 -9.03 -16.08
C ARG A 759 29.41 -8.33 -17.40
N ARG A 760 28.64 -7.31 -17.82
CA ARG A 760 28.98 -6.46 -18.97
C ARG A 760 30.35 -5.82 -18.76
N THR A 761 31.25 -6.00 -19.73
CA THR A 761 32.61 -5.43 -19.79
C THR A 761 32.71 -4.42 -20.93
N LEU A 762 33.72 -3.54 -20.90
CA LEU A 762 33.98 -2.61 -22.01
C LEU A 762 34.42 -3.36 -23.26
N ASP A 763 35.41 -4.25 -23.10
CA ASP A 763 35.84 -5.19 -24.12
C ASP A 763 35.04 -6.49 -23.99
N VAL A 764 34.33 -6.89 -25.04
CA VAL A 764 33.52 -8.11 -25.06
C VAL A 764 34.38 -9.26 -25.56
N THR A 765 34.54 -10.30 -24.74
CA THR A 765 35.24 -11.53 -25.11
C THR A 765 34.31 -12.43 -25.96
N PRO A 766 34.82 -13.35 -26.79
CA PRO A 766 33.96 -14.18 -27.65
C PRO A 766 32.97 -15.03 -26.84
N GLU A 767 33.31 -15.45 -25.62
CA GLU A 767 32.42 -16.19 -24.72
C GLU A 767 31.24 -15.33 -24.25
N LEU A 768 31.49 -14.07 -23.88
CA LEU A 768 30.45 -13.11 -23.51
C LEU A 768 29.57 -12.75 -24.72
N GLN A 769 30.16 -12.74 -25.93
CA GLN A 769 29.42 -12.54 -27.18
C GLN A 769 28.52 -13.74 -27.52
N GLU A 770 28.95 -14.98 -27.25
CA GLU A 770 28.13 -16.20 -27.39
C GLU A 770 26.94 -16.21 -26.42
N GLU A 771 27.11 -15.66 -25.20
CA GLU A 771 26.00 -15.40 -24.27
C GLU A 771 25.04 -14.27 -24.71
N GLY A 772 25.38 -13.53 -25.77
CA GLY A 772 24.60 -12.37 -26.22
C GLY A 772 24.69 -11.15 -25.30
N LEU A 773 25.75 -11.02 -24.50
CA LEU A 773 25.96 -9.85 -23.63
C LEU A 773 26.36 -8.62 -24.45
N GLU A 774 25.63 -7.53 -24.26
CA GLU A 774 26.00 -6.23 -24.80
C GLU A 774 27.23 -5.64 -24.07
N PRO A 775 28.10 -4.89 -24.78
CA PRO A 775 29.21 -4.15 -24.15
C PRO A 775 28.70 -3.19 -23.06
N TYR A 776 29.50 -2.95 -22.03
CA TYR A 776 29.13 -2.08 -20.91
C TYR A 776 28.92 -0.63 -21.35
N ALA A 777 27.66 -0.20 -21.37
CA ALA A 777 27.26 1.19 -21.45
C ALA A 777 26.87 1.69 -20.05
N PRO A 778 27.56 2.70 -19.49
CA PRO A 778 27.23 3.23 -18.16
C PRO A 778 25.92 4.02 -18.15
N GLU A 779 25.49 4.58 -19.27
CA GLU A 779 24.24 5.34 -19.40
C GLU A 779 23.13 4.44 -19.96
N LEU A 780 21.99 4.39 -19.27
CA LEU A 780 20.83 3.61 -19.66
C LEU A 780 19.97 4.36 -20.69
N PRO A 781 19.51 3.68 -21.76
CA PRO A 781 18.73 4.32 -22.82
C PRO A 781 17.34 4.71 -22.34
N MET A 782 17.00 6.00 -22.37
CA MET A 782 15.64 6.49 -22.14
C MET A 782 14.91 6.70 -23.46
N SER A 783 14.27 5.65 -23.97
CA SER A 783 13.37 5.76 -25.13
C SER A 783 11.98 6.22 -24.70
N THR A 784 11.37 7.13 -25.45
CA THR A 784 9.95 7.52 -25.24
C THR A 784 8.99 6.36 -25.47
N LEU A 785 9.38 5.36 -26.28
CA LEU A 785 8.61 4.12 -26.49
C LEU A 785 8.62 3.18 -25.28
N ALA A 786 9.54 3.39 -24.33
CA ALA A 786 9.63 2.63 -23.09
C ALA A 786 8.84 3.28 -21.93
N ILE A 787 8.15 4.40 -22.18
CA ILE A 787 7.34 5.10 -21.18
C ILE A 787 5.93 4.50 -21.16
N ILE A 788 5.65 3.63 -20.19
CA ILE A 788 4.38 2.90 -20.07
C ILE A 788 3.20 3.78 -19.60
N SER A 789 3.47 4.99 -19.13
CA SER A 789 2.44 6.00 -18.83
C SER A 789 2.06 6.87 -20.03
N TYR A 790 2.68 6.67 -21.20
CA TYR A 790 2.41 7.39 -22.44
C TYR A 790 2.47 8.93 -22.30
N ASN A 791 1.32 9.61 -22.35
CA ASN A 791 1.16 11.05 -22.19
C ASN A 791 0.63 11.45 -20.79
N LEU A 792 0.46 10.48 -19.89
CA LEU A 792 -0.01 10.70 -18.52
C LEU A 792 1.19 10.92 -17.60
N THR A 793 1.23 12.09 -16.97
CA THR A 793 2.14 12.44 -15.89
C THR A 793 1.50 12.09 -14.55
N LEU A 794 2.12 11.22 -13.78
CA LEU A 794 1.66 10.80 -12.45
C LEU A 794 2.38 11.61 -11.39
N GLU A 795 1.65 12.43 -10.65
CA GLU A 795 2.26 13.27 -9.63
C GLU A 795 2.66 12.46 -8.40
N ARG A 796 3.87 12.77 -7.89
CA ARG A 796 4.42 12.25 -6.64
C ARG A 796 4.28 10.71 -6.49
N ILE A 797 4.71 9.93 -7.49
CA ILE A 797 4.77 8.46 -7.41
C ILE A 797 5.49 8.03 -6.13
N GLN A 798 4.83 7.22 -5.29
CA GLN A 798 5.34 6.73 -4.01
C GLN A 798 5.83 5.28 -4.10
N ARG A 799 5.04 4.41 -4.74
CA ARG A 799 5.36 2.98 -4.89
C ARG A 799 4.69 2.41 -6.14
N ILE A 800 5.34 1.42 -6.73
CA ILE A 800 4.83 0.63 -7.85
C ILE A 800 4.63 -0.80 -7.34
N HIS A 801 3.45 -1.37 -7.56
CA HIS A 801 3.11 -2.75 -7.24
C HIS A 801 2.97 -3.55 -8.54
N THR A 802 3.46 -4.78 -8.52
CA THR A 802 3.38 -5.72 -9.64
C THR A 802 2.75 -7.02 -9.17
N THR A 803 1.83 -7.58 -9.96
CA THR A 803 1.28 -8.92 -9.68
C THR A 803 1.20 -9.78 -10.94
N PRO A 804 1.33 -11.11 -10.80
CA PRO A 804 1.14 -12.03 -11.93
C PRO A 804 -0.30 -11.99 -12.44
N SER A 805 -0.45 -11.99 -13.76
CA SER A 805 -1.71 -12.39 -14.42
C SER A 805 -1.76 -13.92 -14.57
N GLY A 806 -2.86 -14.46 -15.11
CA GLY A 806 -2.94 -15.88 -15.48
C GLY A 806 -2.24 -16.23 -16.79
N LEU A 807 -1.55 -15.26 -17.41
CA LEU A 807 -0.66 -15.42 -18.56
C LEU A 807 0.78 -15.20 -18.12
N GLU A 808 1.68 -16.11 -18.48
CA GLU A 808 3.09 -16.05 -18.08
C GLU A 808 3.86 -14.96 -18.85
N SER A 809 3.33 -14.47 -19.97
CA SER A 809 3.93 -13.35 -20.69
C SER A 809 3.59 -11.97 -20.12
N THR A 810 2.52 -11.84 -19.31
CA THR A 810 2.02 -10.52 -18.87
C THR A 810 1.97 -10.34 -17.35
N SER A 811 2.37 -9.14 -16.91
CA SER A 811 2.35 -8.71 -15.51
C SER A 811 1.45 -7.48 -15.36
N LEU A 812 0.70 -7.41 -14.26
CA LEU A 812 -0.18 -6.29 -13.94
C LEU A 812 0.59 -5.26 -13.10
N VAL A 813 0.54 -3.99 -13.48
CA VAL A 813 1.26 -2.89 -12.83
C VAL A 813 0.29 -1.89 -12.25
N PHE A 814 0.42 -1.58 -10.96
CA PHE A 814 -0.29 -0.50 -10.29
C PHE A 814 0.71 0.47 -9.66
N ALA A 815 0.81 1.68 -10.21
CA ALA A 815 1.56 2.77 -9.60
C ALA A 815 0.60 3.68 -8.83
N HIS A 816 1.00 4.08 -7.62
CA HIS A 816 0.26 5.07 -6.84
C HIS A 816 1.18 6.14 -6.25
N GLY A 817 0.63 7.33 -6.10
CA GLY A 817 1.31 8.52 -5.62
C GLY A 817 0.30 9.52 -5.07
N LEU A 818 0.26 10.71 -5.66
CA LEU A 818 -0.93 11.56 -5.60
C LEU A 818 -2.03 10.98 -6.53
N ASP A 819 -1.62 10.53 -7.71
CA ASP A 819 -2.48 9.89 -8.71
C ASP A 819 -2.39 8.36 -8.67
N LEU A 820 -3.38 7.69 -9.27
CA LEU A 820 -3.43 6.23 -9.41
C LEU A 820 -3.33 5.84 -10.89
N PHE A 821 -2.52 4.84 -11.20
CA PHE A 821 -2.36 4.33 -12.56
C PHE A 821 -2.26 2.82 -12.59
N PHE A 822 -3.08 2.18 -13.43
CA PHE A 822 -3.07 0.75 -13.64
C PHE A 822 -2.79 0.44 -15.13
N THR A 823 -1.88 -0.48 -15.40
CA THR A 823 -1.57 -0.94 -16.76
C THR A 823 -1.10 -2.39 -16.75
N ARG A 824 -0.83 -2.92 -17.94
CA ARG A 824 -0.30 -4.27 -18.18
C ARG A 824 1.01 -4.14 -18.94
N ILE A 825 2.00 -4.93 -18.58
CA ILE A 825 3.29 -5.01 -19.28
C ILE A 825 3.52 -6.44 -19.77
N ALA A 826 4.27 -6.57 -20.87
CA ALA A 826 4.60 -7.86 -21.47
C ALA A 826 6.11 -7.91 -21.80
N PRO A 827 6.98 -8.20 -20.80
CA PRO A 827 8.43 -8.01 -20.93
C PRO A 827 9.08 -8.79 -22.09
N SER A 828 8.60 -10.00 -22.36
CA SER A 828 9.03 -10.83 -23.51
C SER A 828 8.07 -10.80 -24.69
N LYS A 829 7.16 -9.81 -24.73
CA LYS A 829 5.96 -9.73 -25.59
C LYS A 829 4.96 -10.87 -25.32
N THR A 830 3.74 -10.74 -25.84
CA THR A 830 2.65 -11.70 -25.66
C THR A 830 2.87 -12.96 -26.51
N TYR A 831 3.64 -13.92 -25.99
CA TYR A 831 3.94 -15.19 -26.68
C TYR A 831 2.92 -16.32 -26.40
N ASP A 832 2.09 -16.16 -25.36
CA ASP A 832 1.02 -17.08 -24.94
C ASP A 832 -0.39 -16.61 -25.38
N MET A 833 -0.49 -15.42 -25.99
CA MET A 833 -1.70 -14.95 -26.67
C MET A 833 -1.52 -14.98 -28.19
N LEU A 834 -2.62 -15.22 -28.90
CA LEU A 834 -2.68 -14.93 -30.33
C LEU A 834 -2.62 -13.41 -30.54
N ARG A 835 -2.02 -12.96 -31.65
CA ARG A 835 -1.89 -11.52 -31.91
C ARG A 835 -3.23 -10.87 -32.24
N ASP A 836 -3.39 -9.61 -31.83
CA ASP A 836 -4.58 -8.81 -32.14
C ASP A 836 -4.74 -8.53 -33.65
N ASP A 837 -3.64 -8.55 -34.41
CA ASP A 837 -3.59 -8.35 -35.87
C ASP A 837 -3.74 -9.65 -36.69
N PHE A 838 -4.16 -10.76 -36.08
CA PHE A 838 -4.25 -12.06 -36.73
C PHE A 838 -5.38 -12.14 -37.77
N ASP A 839 -5.03 -12.46 -39.02
CA ASP A 839 -5.99 -12.54 -40.13
C ASP A 839 -6.77 -13.88 -40.15
N TYR A 840 -7.84 -13.92 -39.35
CA TYR A 840 -8.81 -15.02 -39.35
C TYR A 840 -9.50 -15.23 -40.71
N CYS A 841 -9.72 -14.16 -41.48
CA CYS A 841 -10.41 -14.21 -42.76
C CYS A 841 -9.57 -14.95 -43.82
N PHE A 842 -8.27 -14.68 -43.88
CA PHE A 842 -7.34 -15.35 -44.78
C PHE A 842 -7.30 -16.87 -44.55
N ILE A 843 -7.19 -17.32 -43.30
CA ILE A 843 -7.18 -18.76 -42.98
C ILE A 843 -8.53 -19.40 -43.29
N ALA A 844 -9.65 -18.76 -42.94
CA ALA A 844 -10.97 -19.26 -43.28
C ALA A 844 -11.16 -19.41 -44.80
N MET A 845 -10.73 -18.43 -45.60
CA MET A 845 -10.77 -18.48 -47.06
C MET A 845 -9.90 -19.60 -47.64
N ILE A 846 -8.71 -19.86 -47.07
CA ILE A 846 -7.86 -20.99 -47.49
C ILE A 846 -8.54 -22.33 -47.19
N VAL A 847 -9.12 -22.51 -46.00
CA VAL A 847 -9.80 -23.77 -45.62
C VAL A 847 -11.02 -24.03 -46.50
N VAL A 848 -11.84 -23.00 -46.77
CA VAL A 848 -12.98 -23.09 -47.70
C VAL A 848 -12.50 -23.36 -49.13
N GLY A 849 -11.44 -22.68 -49.59
CA GLY A 849 -10.86 -22.91 -50.92
C GLY A 849 -10.33 -24.32 -51.09
N MET A 850 -9.56 -24.84 -50.11
CA MET A 850 -9.03 -26.21 -50.14
C MET A 850 -10.12 -27.28 -50.05
N THR A 851 -11.17 -27.08 -49.26
CA THR A 851 -12.29 -28.04 -49.17
C THR A 851 -13.11 -28.09 -50.45
N ILE A 852 -13.40 -26.94 -51.08
CA ILE A 852 -14.04 -26.88 -52.41
C ILE A 852 -13.14 -27.55 -53.45
N ALA A 853 -11.85 -27.20 -53.50
CA ALA A 853 -10.90 -27.79 -54.44
C ALA A 853 -10.78 -29.32 -54.26
N SER A 854 -10.78 -29.82 -53.02
CA SER A 854 -10.77 -31.26 -52.70
C SER A 854 -12.04 -31.96 -53.21
N TYR A 855 -13.22 -31.38 -53.00
CA TYR A 855 -14.47 -31.94 -53.51
C TYR A 855 -14.52 -31.97 -55.04
N VAL A 856 -14.12 -30.86 -55.68
CA VAL A 856 -14.08 -30.72 -57.15
C VAL A 856 -13.06 -31.67 -57.78
N THR A 857 -11.85 -31.77 -57.23
CA THR A 857 -10.82 -32.70 -57.72
C THR A 857 -11.22 -34.15 -57.50
N LYS A 858 -11.83 -34.50 -56.37
CA LYS A 858 -12.43 -35.84 -56.14
C LYS A 858 -13.48 -36.17 -57.21
N HIS A 859 -14.37 -35.23 -57.55
CA HIS A 859 -15.38 -35.43 -58.58
C HIS A 859 -14.78 -35.62 -59.98
N PHE A 860 -13.74 -34.87 -60.33
CA PHE A 860 -13.03 -35.06 -61.60
C PHE A 860 -12.22 -36.37 -61.64
N ALA A 861 -11.61 -36.77 -60.52
CA ALA A 861 -10.86 -38.02 -60.40
C ALA A 861 -11.79 -39.24 -60.60
N THR A 862 -12.91 -39.32 -59.87
CA THR A 862 -13.84 -40.44 -60.01
C THR A 862 -14.46 -40.52 -61.40
N ARG A 863 -14.78 -39.38 -62.03
CA ARG A 863 -15.21 -39.35 -63.45
C ARG A 863 -14.13 -39.89 -64.39
N ARG A 864 -12.86 -39.51 -64.19
CA ARG A 864 -11.73 -39.97 -65.01
C ARG A 864 -11.44 -41.45 -64.83
N GLU A 865 -11.56 -41.97 -63.62
CA GLU A 865 -11.39 -43.39 -63.30
C GLU A 865 -12.54 -44.22 -63.88
N LEU A 866 -13.79 -43.78 -63.73
CA LEU A 866 -14.95 -44.45 -64.33
C LEU A 866 -14.84 -44.48 -65.86
N ALA A 867 -14.47 -43.36 -66.50
CA ALA A 867 -14.25 -43.31 -67.94
C ALA A 867 -13.11 -44.23 -68.43
N ARG A 868 -12.07 -44.43 -67.60
CA ARG A 868 -10.99 -45.41 -67.88
C ARG A 868 -11.41 -46.86 -67.65
N ALA A 869 -12.38 -47.12 -66.78
CA ALA A 869 -12.90 -48.47 -66.52
C ALA A 869 -14.00 -48.88 -67.52
N TRP A 870 -14.55 -47.93 -68.28
CA TRP A 870 -15.56 -48.14 -69.32
C TRP A 870 -14.97 -48.17 -70.74
N ALA A 871 -13.66 -47.91 -70.88
CA ALA A 871 -12.91 -47.96 -72.13
C ALA A 871 -12.00 -49.20 -72.16
#